data_AF-A0A956BDY0-F1
#
_entry.id   AF-A0A956BDY0-F1
#
_cell.length_a   1.000
_cell.length_b   1.000
_cell.length_c   1.000
_cell.angle_alpha   90.00
_cell.angle_beta   90.00
_cell.angle_gamma   90.00
#
_symmetry.space_group_name_H-M   'P 1'
#
loop_
_entity.id
_entity.type
_entity.pdbx_description
1 polymer ?
#
loop_
_entity_poly.entity_id
_entity_poly.type
_entity_poly.pdbx_seq_one_letter_code
_entity_poly.pdbx_strand_id
1 'polypeptide(L)'
;MFAPNQDQRDNERDGIGDACDPDDDNDGVPDVNDNCPNDRNPDQSDIDNDGIGDACDGDRDADGVPDDRDNCPNDRNPAQENTDNDAQGDACDPDDDNDGINDDADNCRVIPNPDQLDTDRDGFGNACDDDDDGDDVRDVGDNCPLVANADQAELDRDGQGDACDADDDGDGVPDAGDNCPRDANRDQRDNDADGIGDACDADDDNDGVDDVRDNCPLTANQGQENNDADGFGDACDPDDDNDAVADGEDNCPFTANRDQVDTDQDGRGDACDPDDDNDGVADANDNCRLVANPDQANNDRDIFGDACDADDDNDDVPDDRDNCVFTQNQNQLDSDRDGRGDACDDDDDGDGVGDPDDNCPLTPNPDQGDLDGDGIGDACDGDQDSDGVPDVGDNCPQAANPDQIDSDLDGRGDACDADDDDDGVPDVDDNCRLVRNNDQGDNDRDGFGDACDLDDDNDGVNDGADNCPQTPNRDQLDSDGDGRGDACDADDDNDGIEDAADNCVFEPNPDQRDTDQDGLGDACDDDDDNDRVPDPQDNCPRTPNPDQANNDRDPAGDACDADDDDDRVPDVDDNCVFTPNPDQLDADQDGRGDLCDGDDDNDGVLDDADNCRVVPNPDQANFDRDAIGDACDADDDNDGVVDENDNCPYRQNP
;
A
#
# COMPACT_ATOMS: atom_id res chain seq x y z
N MET A 1 -33.41 -174.22 99.39
CA MET A 1 -33.65 -173.16 100.40
C MET A 1 -33.95 -171.91 99.60
N PHE A 2 -35.15 -171.36 99.72
CA PHE A 2 -35.54 -170.13 99.02
C PHE A 2 -35.31 -168.93 99.95
N ALA A 3 -34.76 -167.84 99.42
CA ALA A 3 -34.60 -166.55 100.10
C ALA A 3 -35.84 -165.67 99.83
N PRO A 4 -36.34 -164.88 100.80
CA PRO A 4 -37.43 -163.94 100.56
C PRO A 4 -36.95 -162.65 99.86
N ASN A 5 -37.70 -162.17 98.86
CA ASN A 5 -37.60 -160.84 98.24
C ASN A 5 -38.39 -159.82 99.09
N GLN A 6 -37.78 -158.72 99.52
CA GLN A 6 -38.36 -157.76 100.47
C GLN A 6 -39.04 -156.54 99.84
N ASP A 7 -38.91 -156.29 98.53
CA ASP A 7 -39.12 -154.93 98.01
C ASP A 7 -40.37 -154.82 97.10
N GLN A 8 -40.85 -155.93 96.53
CA GLN A 8 -42.09 -156.06 95.73
C GLN A 8 -42.50 -154.82 94.88
N ARG A 9 -41.55 -154.14 94.21
CA ARG A 9 -41.89 -153.08 93.25
C ARG A 9 -42.53 -153.70 92.01
N ASP A 10 -43.46 -152.96 91.42
CA ASP A 10 -44.41 -153.31 90.38
C ASP A 10 -44.84 -151.98 89.75
N ASN A 11 -44.03 -151.45 88.83
CA ASN A 11 -44.18 -150.12 88.22
C ASN A 11 -45.51 -149.99 87.48
N GLU A 12 -45.83 -151.04 86.73
CA GLU A 12 -47.01 -151.28 85.92
C GLU A 12 -48.23 -151.76 86.72
N ARG A 13 -48.01 -152.19 87.97
CA ARG A 13 -49.03 -152.60 88.95
C ARG A 13 -49.87 -153.80 88.51
N ASP A 14 -49.28 -154.71 87.76
CA ASP A 14 -49.98 -155.87 87.18
C ASP A 14 -50.05 -157.07 88.14
N GLY A 15 -49.29 -156.99 89.24
CA GLY A 15 -49.22 -157.99 90.31
C GLY A 15 -48.10 -159.03 90.13
N ILE A 16 -47.32 -158.95 89.05
CA ILE A 16 -45.93 -159.40 88.97
C ILE A 16 -45.09 -158.26 89.57
N GLY A 17 -43.83 -158.48 89.92
CA GLY A 17 -43.00 -157.37 90.38
C GLY A 17 -41.78 -157.26 89.51
N ASP A 18 -41.29 -156.05 89.28
CA ASP A 18 -40.25 -155.65 88.31
C ASP A 18 -39.11 -156.66 88.20
N ALA A 19 -38.61 -157.17 89.34
CA ALA A 19 -37.56 -158.19 89.38
C ALA A 19 -37.90 -159.53 88.68
N CYS A 20 -39.16 -159.73 88.28
CA CYS A 20 -39.71 -160.89 87.59
C CYS A 20 -40.49 -160.50 86.32
N ASP A 21 -40.68 -159.20 86.05
CA ASP A 21 -41.34 -158.70 84.84
C ASP A 21 -40.29 -158.48 83.74
N PRO A 22 -40.56 -158.85 82.47
CA PRO A 22 -39.65 -158.56 81.36
C PRO A 22 -39.84 -157.19 80.69
N ASP A 23 -40.86 -156.41 81.07
CA ASP A 23 -41.22 -155.09 80.50
C ASP A 23 -41.91 -154.23 81.57
N ASP A 24 -41.08 -153.57 82.39
CA ASP A 24 -41.43 -152.84 83.62
C ASP A 24 -42.34 -151.61 83.38
N ASP A 25 -42.44 -151.08 82.15
CA ASP A 25 -43.26 -149.91 81.85
C ASP A 25 -44.34 -150.14 80.76
N ASN A 26 -44.36 -151.35 80.18
CA ASN A 26 -45.29 -151.78 79.14
C ASN A 26 -45.34 -150.82 77.94
N ASP A 27 -44.19 -150.27 77.55
CA ASP A 27 -44.06 -149.52 76.31
C ASP A 27 -44.01 -150.43 75.07
N GLY A 28 -43.73 -151.72 75.28
CA GLY A 28 -43.62 -152.75 74.24
C GLY A 28 -42.18 -153.14 73.89
N VAL A 29 -41.19 -152.56 74.56
CA VAL A 29 -39.75 -152.83 74.48
C VAL A 29 -39.32 -153.49 75.79
N PRO A 30 -38.82 -154.74 75.77
CA PRO A 30 -38.38 -155.39 77.01
C PRO A 30 -37.20 -154.64 77.65
N ASP A 31 -37.16 -154.53 78.99
CA ASP A 31 -36.18 -153.71 79.76
C ASP A 31 -34.72 -153.89 79.35
N VAL A 32 -34.38 -155.09 78.86
CA VAL A 32 -33.02 -155.41 78.39
C VAL A 32 -32.60 -154.63 77.14
N ASN A 33 -33.55 -154.06 76.40
CA ASN A 33 -33.34 -153.28 75.18
C ASN A 33 -34.03 -151.91 75.25
N ASP A 34 -34.57 -151.54 76.41
CA ASP A 34 -35.25 -150.27 76.62
C ASP A 34 -34.21 -149.22 77.09
N ASN A 35 -34.13 -148.08 76.40
CA ASN A 35 -33.27 -146.95 76.80
C ASN A 35 -33.90 -146.06 77.88
N CYS A 36 -35.17 -146.29 78.23
CA CYS A 36 -35.83 -145.77 79.43
C CYS A 36 -36.69 -146.85 80.10
N PRO A 37 -36.11 -147.89 80.73
CA PRO A 37 -36.84 -149.08 81.27
C PRO A 37 -37.94 -148.83 82.31
N ASN A 38 -38.20 -147.57 82.69
CA ASN A 38 -39.24 -147.20 83.66
C ASN A 38 -40.15 -146.09 83.13
N ASP A 39 -39.85 -145.49 81.97
CA ASP A 39 -40.50 -144.31 81.44
C ASP A 39 -40.94 -144.56 79.99
N ARG A 40 -42.21 -144.94 79.85
CA ARG A 40 -42.82 -145.42 78.61
C ARG A 40 -42.45 -144.62 77.36
N ASN A 41 -41.53 -145.14 76.53
CA ASN A 41 -41.04 -144.51 75.30
C ASN A 41 -40.94 -145.50 74.11
N PRO A 42 -42.08 -145.90 73.51
CA PRO A 42 -42.11 -146.98 72.52
C PRO A 42 -41.31 -146.74 71.23
N ASP A 43 -40.94 -145.50 70.93
CA ASP A 43 -40.12 -145.11 69.79
C ASP A 43 -38.62 -145.11 70.08
N GLN A 44 -38.23 -145.15 71.36
CA GLN A 44 -36.84 -145.27 71.83
C GLN A 44 -35.95 -144.17 71.24
N SER A 45 -36.50 -142.95 71.08
CA SER A 45 -35.73 -141.81 70.55
C SER A 45 -34.61 -141.42 71.51
N ASP A 46 -33.51 -140.97 70.93
CA ASP A 46 -32.22 -140.74 71.61
C ASP A 46 -31.42 -139.78 70.70
N ILE A 47 -31.62 -138.47 70.87
CA ILE A 47 -31.09 -137.41 69.99
C ILE A 47 -29.56 -137.41 70.02
N ASP A 48 -28.96 -137.50 71.20
CA ASP A 48 -27.50 -137.46 71.36
C ASP A 48 -26.83 -138.84 71.22
N ASN A 49 -27.62 -139.91 71.23
CA ASN A 49 -27.21 -141.31 71.11
C ASN A 49 -26.30 -141.78 72.26
N ASP A 50 -26.49 -141.26 73.49
CA ASP A 50 -25.73 -141.68 74.67
C ASP A 50 -26.23 -143.00 75.29
N GLY A 51 -27.41 -143.46 74.86
CA GLY A 51 -28.06 -144.68 75.30
C GLY A 51 -29.08 -144.48 76.43
N ILE A 52 -29.37 -143.23 76.83
CA ILE A 52 -30.52 -142.81 77.61
C ILE A 52 -31.55 -142.24 76.63
N GLY A 53 -32.79 -142.73 76.66
CA GLY A 53 -33.79 -142.23 75.73
C GLY A 53 -34.24 -140.81 76.06
N ASP A 54 -34.65 -140.05 75.04
CA ASP A 54 -35.11 -138.65 75.17
C ASP A 54 -36.18 -138.47 76.27
N ALA A 55 -37.00 -139.50 76.50
CA ALA A 55 -38.07 -139.48 77.49
C ALA A 55 -37.57 -139.44 78.95
N CYS A 56 -36.33 -139.93 79.19
CA CYS A 56 -35.70 -140.00 80.50
C CYS A 56 -34.32 -139.32 80.55
N ASP A 57 -33.90 -138.66 79.46
CA ASP A 57 -32.72 -137.82 79.40
C ASP A 57 -33.02 -136.41 79.93
N GLY A 58 -32.06 -135.82 80.67
CA GLY A 58 -32.15 -134.46 81.20
C GLY A 58 -31.37 -133.42 80.39
N ASP A 59 -30.69 -133.85 79.33
CA ASP A 59 -29.89 -133.02 78.40
C ASP A 59 -29.92 -133.69 77.02
N ARG A 60 -31.07 -133.60 76.33
CA ARG A 60 -31.42 -134.43 75.17
C ARG A 60 -30.46 -134.31 74.00
N ASP A 61 -29.81 -133.16 73.81
CA ASP A 61 -28.87 -132.96 72.71
C ASP A 61 -27.40 -132.98 73.17
N ALA A 62 -27.16 -133.14 74.48
CA ALA A 62 -25.86 -133.12 75.12
C ALA A 62 -24.98 -131.95 74.69
N ASP A 63 -25.54 -130.76 74.65
CA ASP A 63 -24.81 -129.51 74.47
C ASP A 63 -24.19 -128.99 75.80
N GLY A 64 -24.63 -129.56 76.93
CA GLY A 64 -24.19 -129.25 78.29
C GLY A 64 -25.12 -128.31 79.05
N VAL A 65 -26.25 -127.91 78.45
CA VAL A 65 -27.34 -127.13 79.03
C VAL A 65 -28.54 -128.06 79.24
N PRO A 66 -28.94 -128.33 80.50
CA PRO A 66 -30.11 -129.17 80.73
C PRO A 66 -31.38 -128.60 80.10
N ASP A 67 -32.22 -129.47 79.54
CA ASP A 67 -33.45 -129.16 78.80
C ASP A 67 -34.35 -128.09 79.42
N ASP A 68 -34.38 -128.00 80.76
CA ASP A 68 -35.21 -127.05 81.50
C ASP A 68 -34.68 -125.60 81.47
N ARG A 69 -33.49 -125.41 80.92
CA ARG A 69 -32.76 -124.14 80.81
C ARG A 69 -32.14 -123.93 79.42
N ASP A 70 -32.43 -124.82 78.50
CA ASP A 70 -31.97 -124.76 77.12
C ASP A 70 -33.03 -124.04 76.25
N ASN A 71 -32.63 -122.98 75.55
CA ASN A 71 -33.51 -122.29 74.59
C ASN A 71 -33.61 -123.00 73.23
N CYS A 72 -32.81 -124.04 73.00
CA CYS A 72 -32.98 -125.00 71.91
C CYS A 72 -32.80 -126.46 72.39
N PRO A 73 -33.73 -127.03 73.20
CA PRO A 73 -33.60 -128.36 73.83
C PRO A 73 -33.43 -129.60 72.93
N ASN A 74 -33.31 -129.42 71.61
CA ASN A 74 -33.09 -130.47 70.63
C ASN A 74 -31.94 -130.15 69.65
N ASP A 75 -31.38 -128.94 69.71
CA ASP A 75 -30.41 -128.42 68.74
C ASP A 75 -29.23 -127.80 69.49
N ARG A 76 -28.07 -128.47 69.44
CA ARG A 76 -26.90 -128.08 70.24
C ARG A 76 -26.55 -126.60 70.11
N ASN A 77 -26.73 -125.84 71.18
CA ASN A 77 -26.37 -124.44 71.23
C ASN A 77 -25.79 -124.03 72.61
N PRO A 78 -24.58 -124.48 72.96
CA PRO A 78 -24.01 -124.26 74.30
C PRO A 78 -23.81 -122.78 74.68
N ALA A 79 -23.82 -121.88 73.69
CA ALA A 79 -23.69 -120.44 73.86
C ALA A 79 -25.01 -119.75 74.23
N GLN A 80 -26.16 -120.39 73.93
CA GLN A 80 -27.51 -119.88 74.21
C GLN A 80 -27.72 -118.46 73.67
N GLU A 81 -27.22 -118.21 72.45
CA GLU A 81 -27.44 -116.95 71.73
C GLU A 81 -28.95 -116.76 71.47
N ASN A 82 -29.37 -115.50 71.54
CA ASN A 82 -30.77 -115.07 71.50
C ASN A 82 -30.77 -113.56 71.19
N THR A 83 -30.67 -113.22 69.91
CA THR A 83 -30.44 -111.86 69.41
C THR A 83 -31.64 -110.95 69.70
N ASP A 84 -32.85 -111.44 69.47
CA ASP A 84 -34.10 -110.74 69.74
C ASP A 84 -34.63 -110.87 71.20
N ASN A 85 -34.02 -111.75 71.99
CA ASN A 85 -34.40 -112.12 73.36
C ASN A 85 -35.81 -112.73 73.48
N ASP A 86 -36.24 -113.50 72.49
CA ASP A 86 -37.51 -114.21 72.53
C ASP A 86 -37.42 -115.57 73.30
N ALA A 87 -38.39 -116.47 73.11
CA ALA A 87 -38.41 -117.76 73.82
C ALA A 87 -37.50 -118.82 73.19
N GLN A 88 -37.10 -118.63 71.94
CA GLN A 88 -36.23 -119.47 71.15
C GLN A 88 -34.79 -118.91 71.22
N GLY A 89 -33.80 -119.66 70.72
CA GLY A 89 -32.45 -119.15 70.56
C GLY A 89 -32.04 -119.18 69.11
N ASP A 90 -31.03 -118.39 68.73
CA ASP A 90 -30.60 -118.19 67.34
C ASP A 90 -30.29 -119.51 66.60
N ALA A 91 -29.93 -120.57 67.34
CA ALA A 91 -29.67 -121.88 66.74
C ALA A 91 -30.92 -122.61 66.21
N CYS A 92 -32.09 -122.25 66.73
CA CYS A 92 -33.36 -122.86 66.35
C CYS A 92 -34.43 -121.84 65.94
N ASP A 93 -34.18 -120.54 66.10
CA ASP A 93 -35.05 -119.46 65.63
C ASP A 93 -34.96 -119.32 64.10
N PRO A 94 -36.08 -119.22 63.36
CA PRO A 94 -36.06 -118.92 61.93
C PRO A 94 -35.84 -117.43 61.57
N ASP A 95 -35.85 -116.52 62.54
CA ASP A 95 -35.74 -115.06 62.38
C ASP A 95 -35.02 -114.47 63.62
N ASP A 96 -33.68 -114.53 63.62
CA ASP A 96 -32.84 -114.29 64.80
C ASP A 96 -33.02 -112.88 65.40
N ASP A 97 -33.32 -111.86 64.58
CA ASP A 97 -33.46 -110.47 65.02
C ASP A 97 -34.90 -109.92 64.98
N ASN A 98 -35.84 -110.74 64.51
CA ASN A 98 -37.28 -110.51 64.52
C ASN A 98 -37.71 -109.28 63.70
N ASP A 99 -36.97 -108.95 62.65
CA ASP A 99 -37.26 -107.84 61.74
C ASP A 99 -38.39 -108.17 60.72
N GLY A 100 -38.75 -109.45 60.63
CA GLY A 100 -39.78 -109.99 59.75
C GLY A 100 -39.24 -110.64 58.47
N ILE A 101 -37.92 -110.74 58.32
CA ILE A 101 -37.22 -111.48 57.26
C ILE A 101 -36.52 -112.68 57.88
N ASN A 102 -36.87 -113.88 57.44
CA ASN A 102 -36.22 -115.09 57.95
C ASN A 102 -34.72 -115.11 57.60
N ASP A 103 -33.89 -115.70 58.47
CA ASP A 103 -32.43 -115.84 58.35
C ASP A 103 -31.91 -116.24 56.96
N ASP A 104 -32.61 -117.15 56.27
CA ASP A 104 -32.21 -117.66 54.94
C ASP A 104 -32.33 -116.59 53.82
N ALA A 105 -33.08 -115.52 54.08
CA ALA A 105 -33.36 -114.43 53.14
C ALA A 105 -32.87 -113.07 53.65
N ASP A 106 -32.40 -113.01 54.90
CA ASP A 106 -31.94 -111.80 55.54
C ASP A 106 -30.46 -111.52 55.22
N ASN A 107 -30.21 -110.41 54.53
CA ASN A 107 -28.85 -109.95 54.22
C ASN A 107 -28.12 -109.31 55.42
N CYS A 108 -28.80 -109.13 56.56
CA CYS A 108 -28.22 -108.73 57.84
C CYS A 108 -28.79 -109.51 59.04
N ARG A 109 -28.87 -110.84 58.94
CA ARG A 109 -29.38 -111.83 59.92
C ARG A 109 -29.52 -111.48 61.43
N VAL A 110 -28.62 -110.68 62.01
CA VAL A 110 -28.63 -110.32 63.45
C VAL A 110 -28.79 -108.82 63.71
N ILE A 111 -29.09 -108.03 62.69
CA ILE A 111 -29.25 -106.57 62.71
C ILE A 111 -30.52 -106.20 61.93
N PRO A 112 -31.60 -105.77 62.63
CA PRO A 112 -32.88 -105.55 61.97
C PRO A 112 -32.83 -104.55 60.81
N ASN A 113 -33.14 -105.01 59.60
CA ASN A 113 -33.19 -104.20 58.38
C ASN A 113 -34.34 -104.64 57.43
N PRO A 114 -35.61 -104.33 57.78
CA PRO A 114 -36.76 -104.83 57.03
C PRO A 114 -36.87 -104.36 55.56
N ASP A 115 -36.06 -103.37 55.15
CA ASP A 115 -35.99 -102.89 53.77
C ASP A 115 -35.02 -103.70 52.89
N GLN A 116 -34.12 -104.45 53.51
CA GLN A 116 -33.13 -105.30 52.85
C GLN A 116 -32.36 -104.53 51.76
N LEU A 117 -32.08 -103.24 52.02
CA LEU A 117 -31.30 -102.43 51.09
C LEU A 117 -29.88 -102.97 51.02
N ASP A 118 -29.38 -103.06 49.79
CA ASP A 118 -28.07 -103.61 49.43
C ASP A 118 -27.64 -102.86 48.17
N THR A 119 -26.89 -101.77 48.36
CA THR A 119 -26.57 -100.78 47.33
C THR A 119 -25.64 -101.37 46.28
N ASP A 120 -24.60 -102.09 46.69
CA ASP A 120 -23.59 -102.69 45.79
C ASP A 120 -23.93 -104.13 45.34
N ARG A 121 -24.87 -104.79 46.03
CA ARG A 121 -25.35 -106.15 45.77
C ARG A 121 -24.33 -107.25 46.05
N ASP A 122 -23.45 -107.06 47.04
CA ASP A 122 -22.50 -108.08 47.46
C ASP A 122 -23.12 -109.19 48.34
N GLY A 123 -24.33 -108.94 48.86
CA GLY A 123 -25.11 -109.84 49.69
C GLY A 123 -25.08 -109.51 51.19
N PHE A 124 -24.36 -108.47 51.61
CA PHE A 124 -24.54 -107.79 52.89
C PHE A 124 -25.49 -106.61 52.69
N GLY A 125 -26.45 -106.44 53.60
CA GLY A 125 -27.32 -105.26 53.53
C GLY A 125 -26.61 -104.02 54.06
N ASN A 126 -27.02 -102.83 53.62
CA ASN A 126 -26.46 -101.55 54.08
C ASN A 126 -26.46 -101.36 55.61
N ALA A 127 -27.32 -102.09 56.33
CA ALA A 127 -27.36 -102.03 57.78
C ALA A 127 -26.17 -102.73 58.47
N CYS A 128 -25.50 -103.64 57.76
CA CYS A 128 -24.42 -104.48 58.26
C CYS A 128 -23.18 -104.52 57.36
N ASP A 129 -23.23 -103.90 56.19
CA ASP A 129 -22.09 -103.57 55.36
C ASP A 129 -21.32 -102.37 55.95
N ASP A 130 -20.01 -102.29 55.74
CA ASP A 130 -19.18 -101.15 56.09
C ASP A 130 -18.63 -100.37 54.90
N ASP A 131 -19.05 -100.77 53.69
CA ASP A 131 -18.74 -100.19 52.37
C ASP A 131 -19.98 -100.37 51.47
N ASP A 132 -21.04 -99.61 51.76
CA ASP A 132 -22.37 -99.79 51.17
C ASP A 132 -22.38 -99.77 49.63
N ASP A 133 -21.47 -99.05 48.98
CA ASP A 133 -21.43 -98.90 47.52
C ASP A 133 -20.30 -99.67 46.81
N GLY A 134 -19.46 -100.37 47.58
CA GLY A 134 -18.45 -101.31 47.11
C GLY A 134 -17.31 -100.64 46.34
N ASP A 135 -16.95 -99.41 46.69
CA ASP A 135 -15.92 -98.63 46.00
C ASP A 135 -14.52 -98.72 46.63
N ASP A 136 -14.37 -99.57 47.65
CA ASP A 136 -13.20 -99.76 48.52
C ASP A 136 -12.98 -98.61 49.55
N VAL A 137 -13.94 -97.70 49.74
CA VAL A 137 -13.95 -96.63 50.75
C VAL A 137 -15.08 -96.84 51.75
N ARG A 138 -14.72 -97.22 52.98
CA ARG A 138 -15.70 -97.44 54.05
C ARG A 138 -16.53 -96.20 54.38
N ASP A 139 -17.84 -96.37 54.63
CA ASP A 139 -18.84 -95.33 54.88
C ASP A 139 -18.41 -94.20 55.84
N VAL A 140 -17.65 -94.55 56.89
CA VAL A 140 -17.21 -93.60 57.93
C VAL A 140 -16.24 -92.54 57.39
N GLY A 141 -15.62 -92.77 56.24
CA GLY A 141 -14.69 -91.85 55.58
C GLY A 141 -15.01 -91.62 54.12
N ASP A 142 -16.15 -92.12 53.65
CA ASP A 142 -16.65 -91.93 52.30
C ASP A 142 -17.46 -90.63 52.22
N ASN A 143 -17.08 -89.74 51.31
CA ASN A 143 -17.83 -88.51 51.05
C ASN A 143 -19.05 -88.72 50.13
N CYS A 144 -19.24 -89.93 49.61
CA CYS A 144 -20.44 -90.40 48.93
C CYS A 144 -20.81 -91.85 49.30
N PRO A 145 -21.21 -92.16 50.56
CA PRO A 145 -21.41 -93.53 51.09
C PRO A 145 -22.41 -94.46 50.35
N LEU A 146 -23.05 -94.01 49.28
CA LEU A 146 -24.03 -94.78 48.51
C LEU A 146 -23.77 -94.66 46.99
N VAL A 147 -22.68 -94.01 46.58
CA VAL A 147 -22.34 -93.70 45.19
C VAL A 147 -20.84 -93.85 44.97
N ALA A 148 -20.46 -95.01 44.41
CA ALA A 148 -19.06 -95.38 44.24
C ALA A 148 -18.19 -94.30 43.60
N ASN A 149 -17.21 -93.80 44.36
CA ASN A 149 -16.30 -92.72 44.00
C ASN A 149 -14.93 -92.88 44.68
N ALA A 150 -14.22 -93.97 44.34
CA ALA A 150 -12.94 -94.33 44.94
C ALA A 150 -11.83 -93.24 44.92
N ASP A 151 -11.97 -92.19 44.10
CA ASP A 151 -11.04 -91.05 44.07
C ASP A 151 -11.33 -89.99 45.15
N GLN A 152 -12.52 -90.03 45.76
CA GLN A 152 -12.99 -89.15 46.84
C GLN A 152 -12.78 -87.68 46.47
N ALA A 153 -13.03 -87.36 45.19
CA ALA A 153 -12.95 -85.99 44.70
C ALA A 153 -13.94 -85.10 45.49
N GLU A 154 -13.48 -83.90 45.82
CA GLU A 154 -14.20 -82.90 46.58
C GLU A 154 -13.61 -81.53 46.23
N LEU A 155 -14.25 -80.86 45.29
CA LEU A 155 -13.72 -79.65 44.69
C LEU A 155 -13.96 -78.40 45.56
N ASP A 156 -15.15 -78.25 46.13
CA ASP A 156 -15.57 -77.05 46.90
C ASP A 156 -15.20 -77.06 48.39
N ARG A 157 -14.92 -78.24 48.93
CA ARG A 157 -14.59 -78.48 50.33
C ARG A 157 -15.71 -78.49 51.36
N ASP A 158 -16.93 -78.84 50.97
CA ASP A 158 -18.07 -78.87 51.89
C ASP A 158 -18.27 -80.21 52.64
N GLY A 159 -17.54 -81.26 52.24
CA GLY A 159 -17.59 -82.60 52.81
C GLY A 159 -18.45 -83.62 52.05
N GLN A 160 -19.11 -83.21 50.96
CA GLN A 160 -19.77 -84.08 49.98
C GLN A 160 -18.83 -84.29 48.78
N GLY A 161 -18.84 -85.48 48.17
CA GLY A 161 -17.95 -85.77 47.04
C GLY A 161 -18.57 -85.39 45.69
N ASP A 162 -17.75 -84.99 44.71
CA ASP A 162 -18.18 -84.58 43.35
C ASP A 162 -19.12 -85.63 42.69
N ALA A 163 -18.98 -86.91 43.04
CA ALA A 163 -19.83 -87.98 42.48
C ALA A 163 -21.29 -87.95 42.96
N CYS A 164 -21.54 -87.36 44.13
CA CYS A 164 -22.86 -87.25 44.74
C CYS A 164 -23.24 -85.81 45.09
N ASP A 165 -22.37 -84.84 44.86
CA ASP A 165 -22.68 -83.42 44.89
C ASP A 165 -23.51 -83.02 43.64
N ALA A 166 -24.20 -81.89 43.74
CA ALA A 166 -24.94 -81.30 42.65
C ALA A 166 -24.42 -79.90 42.27
N ASP A 167 -23.38 -79.42 42.96
CA ASP A 167 -22.72 -78.13 42.83
C ASP A 167 -21.22 -78.33 43.17
N ASP A 168 -20.50 -79.02 42.28
CA ASP A 168 -19.15 -79.55 42.53
C ASP A 168 -18.16 -78.46 43.00
N ASP A 169 -18.28 -77.23 42.51
CA ASP A 169 -17.37 -76.13 42.83
C ASP A 169 -17.89 -75.13 43.89
N GLY A 170 -19.14 -75.32 44.34
CA GLY A 170 -19.77 -74.60 45.43
C GLY A 170 -20.01 -73.11 45.15
N ASP A 171 -20.14 -72.71 43.89
CA ASP A 171 -20.39 -71.32 43.52
C ASP A 171 -21.87 -70.89 43.70
N GLY A 172 -22.76 -71.87 43.89
CA GLY A 172 -24.19 -71.72 44.06
C GLY A 172 -25.03 -71.96 42.81
N VAL A 173 -24.42 -72.43 41.71
CA VAL A 173 -25.05 -72.84 40.45
C VAL A 173 -24.90 -74.35 40.29
N PRO A 174 -26.00 -75.12 40.27
CA PRO A 174 -25.89 -76.58 40.15
C PRO A 174 -25.30 -77.03 38.80
N ASP A 175 -24.47 -78.08 38.77
CA ASP A 175 -23.69 -78.55 37.60
C ASP A 175 -24.54 -78.71 36.32
N ALA A 176 -25.79 -79.11 36.47
CA ALA A 176 -26.72 -79.32 35.35
C ALA A 176 -27.08 -78.05 34.58
N GLY A 177 -26.82 -76.87 35.14
CA GLY A 177 -27.05 -75.56 34.53
C GLY A 177 -25.88 -74.61 34.69
N ASP A 178 -24.73 -75.14 35.12
CA ASP A 178 -23.48 -74.42 35.28
C ASP A 178 -22.68 -74.49 33.96
N ASN A 179 -22.28 -73.33 33.43
CA ASN A 179 -21.43 -73.26 32.24
C ASN A 179 -19.93 -73.46 32.54
N CYS A 180 -19.55 -73.53 33.82
CA CYS A 180 -18.24 -73.97 34.30
C CYS A 180 -18.36 -74.87 35.55
N PRO A 181 -18.87 -76.12 35.44
CA PRO A 181 -19.15 -77.01 36.58
C PRO A 181 -17.96 -77.39 37.49
N ARG A 182 -16.77 -76.87 37.23
CA ARG A 182 -15.56 -77.16 38.01
C ARG A 182 -14.75 -75.90 38.36
N ASP A 183 -15.23 -74.72 37.98
CA ASP A 183 -14.52 -73.46 38.12
C ASP A 183 -15.50 -72.37 38.56
N ALA A 184 -15.53 -72.12 39.87
CA ALA A 184 -16.54 -71.28 40.51
C ALA A 184 -16.75 -69.92 39.82
N ASN A 185 -17.92 -69.73 39.22
CA ASN A 185 -18.28 -68.58 38.39
C ASN A 185 -19.77 -68.22 38.52
N ARG A 186 -20.21 -67.92 39.74
CA ARG A 186 -21.61 -67.63 40.10
C ARG A 186 -22.38 -66.67 39.17
N ASP A 187 -21.70 -65.75 38.48
CA ASP A 187 -22.32 -64.81 37.56
C ASP A 187 -22.66 -65.40 36.19
N GLN A 188 -22.12 -66.59 35.87
CA GLN A 188 -22.38 -67.38 34.67
C GLN A 188 -22.19 -66.54 33.41
N ARG A 189 -21.14 -65.70 33.42
CA ARG A 189 -20.76 -64.94 32.22
C ARG A 189 -20.24 -65.90 31.16
N ASP A 190 -20.57 -65.56 29.92
CA ASP A 190 -20.37 -66.32 28.69
C ASP A 190 -20.41 -65.26 27.57
N ASN A 191 -19.26 -64.61 27.37
CA ASN A 191 -19.15 -63.38 26.60
C ASN A 191 -19.37 -63.61 25.09
N ASP A 192 -19.00 -64.77 24.57
CA ASP A 192 -19.22 -65.19 23.19
C ASP A 192 -20.50 -66.02 22.96
N ALA A 193 -21.18 -66.44 24.04
CA ALA A 193 -22.38 -67.25 24.04
C ALA A 193 -22.21 -68.65 23.42
N ASP A 194 -21.02 -69.26 23.55
CA ASP A 194 -20.74 -70.60 23.05
C ASP A 194 -21.21 -71.72 24.00
N GLY A 195 -21.52 -71.35 25.25
CA GLY A 195 -22.02 -72.21 26.31
C GLY A 195 -20.95 -72.70 27.29
N ILE A 196 -19.69 -72.29 27.12
CA ILE A 196 -18.61 -72.37 28.11
C ILE A 196 -18.53 -71.00 28.79
N GLY A 197 -18.39 -70.95 30.11
CA GLY A 197 -18.35 -69.67 30.81
C GLY A 197 -16.96 -69.03 30.81
N ASP A 198 -16.89 -67.70 30.93
CA ASP A 198 -15.63 -66.91 30.93
C ASP A 198 -14.58 -67.41 31.97
N ALA A 199 -15.01 -68.16 32.99
CA ALA A 199 -14.10 -68.68 34.02
C ALA A 199 -13.33 -69.93 33.57
N CYS A 200 -13.84 -70.65 32.58
CA CYS A 200 -13.32 -71.92 32.10
C CYS A 200 -13.21 -71.99 30.57
N ASP A 201 -13.62 -70.95 29.86
CA ASP A 201 -13.24 -70.71 28.47
C ASP A 201 -11.76 -70.29 28.41
N ALA A 202 -11.15 -70.51 27.26
CA ALA A 202 -9.78 -70.11 26.97
C ALA A 202 -9.71 -68.94 25.98
N ASP A 203 -10.84 -68.57 25.37
CA ASP A 203 -11.02 -67.52 24.36
C ASP A 203 -12.43 -66.92 24.53
N ASP A 204 -12.61 -66.07 25.54
CA ASP A 204 -13.92 -65.57 26.03
C ASP A 204 -14.70 -64.78 24.96
N ASP A 205 -14.07 -64.33 23.87
CA ASP A 205 -14.72 -63.60 22.77
C ASP A 205 -14.69 -64.31 21.41
N ASN A 206 -14.06 -65.48 21.36
CA ASN A 206 -13.99 -66.39 20.21
C ASN A 206 -13.37 -65.76 18.95
N ASP A 207 -12.42 -64.84 19.10
CA ASP A 207 -11.71 -64.20 17.99
C ASP A 207 -10.53 -65.03 17.42
N GLY A 208 -10.17 -66.10 18.15
CA GLY A 208 -9.08 -67.02 17.84
C GLY A 208 -7.76 -66.73 18.57
N VAL A 209 -7.74 -65.81 19.53
CA VAL A 209 -6.60 -65.48 20.38
C VAL A 209 -6.94 -65.81 21.83
N ASP A 210 -6.30 -66.84 22.40
CA ASP A 210 -6.56 -67.20 23.81
C ASP A 210 -6.36 -66.00 24.77
N ASP A 211 -7.21 -65.86 25.81
CA ASP A 211 -7.25 -64.70 26.73
C ASP A 211 -5.89 -64.32 27.33
N VAL A 212 -5.04 -65.33 27.54
CA VAL A 212 -3.68 -65.16 28.10
C VAL A 212 -2.72 -64.42 27.15
N ARG A 213 -3.09 -64.29 25.87
CA ARG A 213 -2.34 -63.63 24.80
C ARG A 213 -3.13 -62.49 24.16
N ASP A 214 -4.41 -62.41 24.45
CA ASP A 214 -5.32 -61.41 23.95
C ASP A 214 -5.13 -60.08 24.69
N ASN A 215 -4.95 -58.99 23.96
CA ASN A 215 -4.92 -57.63 24.50
C ASN A 215 -6.32 -57.03 24.71
N CYS A 216 -7.39 -57.71 24.26
CA CYS A 216 -8.78 -57.42 24.53
C CYS A 216 -9.62 -58.68 24.82
N PRO A 217 -9.37 -59.41 25.93
CA PRO A 217 -9.95 -60.74 26.18
C PRO A 217 -11.47 -60.89 26.11
N LEU A 218 -12.25 -59.79 26.11
CA LEU A 218 -13.71 -59.84 26.07
C LEU A 218 -14.28 -59.14 24.82
N THR A 219 -13.43 -58.72 23.88
CA THR A 219 -13.84 -57.92 22.71
C THR A 219 -13.04 -58.32 21.47
N ALA A 220 -13.70 -59.11 20.63
CA ALA A 220 -13.08 -59.77 19.50
C ALA A 220 -12.26 -58.82 18.62
N ASN A 221 -10.96 -59.05 18.55
CA ASN A 221 -9.99 -58.23 17.83
C ASN A 221 -8.81 -59.08 17.31
N GLN A 222 -9.12 -60.05 16.44
CA GLN A 222 -8.15 -60.98 15.84
C GLN A 222 -6.85 -60.34 15.29
N GLY A 223 -6.89 -59.06 14.89
CA GLY A 223 -5.73 -58.31 14.41
C GLY A 223 -4.75 -57.87 15.50
N GLN A 224 -5.19 -57.84 16.77
CA GLN A 224 -4.44 -57.45 17.96
C GLN A 224 -3.73 -56.10 17.78
N GLU A 225 -4.40 -55.17 17.09
CA GLU A 225 -3.95 -53.79 16.98
C GLU A 225 -3.84 -53.17 18.39
N ASN A 226 -2.81 -52.34 18.56
CA ASN A 226 -2.42 -51.68 19.81
C ASN A 226 -1.48 -50.53 19.43
N ASN A 227 -2.08 -49.40 19.07
CA ASN A 227 -1.43 -48.30 18.40
C ASN A 227 -0.44 -47.55 19.32
N ASP A 228 -0.75 -47.43 20.60
CA ASP A 228 0.12 -46.83 21.62
C ASP A 228 1.08 -47.83 22.31
N ALA A 229 0.91 -49.12 22.04
CA ALA A 229 1.64 -50.24 22.63
C ALA A 229 1.46 -50.37 24.16
N ASP A 230 0.28 -50.03 24.69
CA ASP A 230 -0.06 -50.17 26.09
C ASP A 230 -0.59 -51.59 26.45
N GLY A 231 -1.25 -51.76 27.59
CA GLY A 231 -1.78 -53.06 28.02
C GLY A 231 -3.10 -53.48 27.38
N PHE A 232 -3.80 -52.58 26.68
CA PHE A 232 -5.07 -52.78 26.00
C PHE A 232 -4.84 -52.79 24.48
N GLY A 233 -5.72 -53.45 23.73
CA GLY A 233 -5.75 -53.34 22.27
C GLY A 233 -6.75 -52.30 21.82
N ASP A 234 -6.61 -51.80 20.58
CA ASP A 234 -7.43 -50.70 20.05
C ASP A 234 -8.95 -50.98 20.12
N ALA A 235 -9.35 -52.25 20.15
CA ALA A 235 -10.77 -52.62 20.22
C ALA A 235 -11.40 -52.39 21.61
N CYS A 236 -10.60 -52.32 22.66
CA CYS A 236 -11.04 -52.23 24.06
C CYS A 236 -10.30 -51.14 24.87
N ASP A 237 -9.34 -50.46 24.25
CA ASP A 237 -8.76 -49.24 24.76
C ASP A 237 -9.74 -48.07 24.52
N PRO A 238 -9.95 -47.18 25.50
CA PRO A 238 -10.70 -45.94 25.29
C PRO A 238 -9.87 -44.75 24.75
N ASP A 239 -8.56 -44.90 24.59
CA ASP A 239 -7.60 -43.86 24.15
C ASP A 239 -6.44 -44.52 23.36
N ASP A 240 -6.69 -44.89 22.10
CA ASP A 240 -5.83 -45.75 21.26
C ASP A 240 -4.43 -45.16 20.96
N ASP A 241 -4.21 -43.86 21.17
CA ASP A 241 -2.92 -43.20 20.95
C ASP A 241 -2.32 -42.52 22.20
N ASN A 242 -3.01 -42.65 23.33
CA ASN A 242 -2.59 -42.21 24.66
C ASN A 242 -2.27 -40.71 24.76
N ASP A 243 -2.99 -39.87 24.00
CA ASP A 243 -2.80 -38.42 23.98
C ASP A 243 -3.63 -37.66 25.04
N ALA A 244 -4.49 -38.41 25.76
CA ALA A 244 -5.45 -38.00 26.77
C ALA A 244 -6.78 -37.42 26.23
N VAL A 245 -7.09 -37.64 24.96
CA VAL A 245 -8.41 -37.48 24.34
C VAL A 245 -8.95 -38.89 24.07
N ALA A 246 -10.20 -39.15 24.44
CA ALA A 246 -10.78 -40.48 24.23
C ALA A 246 -11.28 -40.61 22.78
N ASP A 247 -11.17 -41.79 22.17
CA ASP A 247 -11.43 -42.00 20.72
C ASP A 247 -12.78 -41.46 20.23
N GLY A 248 -13.80 -41.51 21.08
CA GLY A 248 -15.14 -41.01 20.77
C GLY A 248 -15.26 -39.48 20.69
N GLU A 249 -14.29 -38.75 21.24
CA GLU A 249 -14.14 -37.29 21.16
C GLU A 249 -12.91 -36.89 20.33
N ASP A 250 -12.15 -37.86 19.83
CA ASP A 250 -10.88 -37.67 19.13
C ASP A 250 -11.08 -37.54 17.61
N ASN A 251 -10.61 -36.45 17.02
CA ASN A 251 -10.62 -36.23 15.57
C ASN A 251 -9.45 -36.94 14.85
N CYS A 252 -8.51 -37.53 15.57
CA CYS A 252 -7.45 -38.41 15.09
C CYS A 252 -7.20 -39.59 16.05
N PRO A 253 -8.14 -40.56 16.18
CA PRO A 253 -8.08 -41.61 17.21
C PRO A 253 -6.80 -42.46 17.29
N PHE A 254 -5.99 -42.50 16.23
CA PHE A 254 -4.77 -43.29 16.18
C PHE A 254 -3.49 -42.43 16.07
N THR A 255 -3.61 -41.10 16.09
CA THR A 255 -2.47 -40.18 15.94
C THR A 255 -2.52 -39.07 16.99
N ALA A 256 -1.70 -39.22 18.02
CA ALA A 256 -1.71 -38.32 19.17
C ALA A 256 -1.68 -36.82 18.81
N ASN A 257 -2.75 -36.11 19.14
CA ASN A 257 -3.02 -34.72 18.80
C ASN A 257 -3.94 -34.03 19.82
N ARG A 258 -3.52 -34.02 21.09
CA ARG A 258 -4.23 -33.46 22.23
C ARG A 258 -4.91 -32.10 22.06
N ASP A 259 -4.43 -31.24 21.17
CA ASP A 259 -5.02 -29.93 20.88
C ASP A 259 -6.23 -29.97 19.95
N GLN A 260 -6.47 -31.11 19.28
CA GLN A 260 -7.66 -31.40 18.48
C GLN A 260 -7.91 -30.32 17.43
N VAL A 261 -6.83 -29.83 16.80
CA VAL A 261 -6.91 -28.87 15.71
C VAL A 261 -7.52 -29.58 14.49
N ASP A 262 -8.45 -28.88 13.85
CA ASP A 262 -9.21 -29.28 12.67
C ASP A 262 -9.49 -27.99 11.89
N THR A 263 -8.59 -27.70 10.94
CA THR A 263 -8.49 -26.41 10.26
C THR A 263 -9.72 -26.13 9.37
N ASP A 264 -10.26 -27.15 8.71
CA ASP A 264 -11.41 -27.04 7.82
C ASP A 264 -12.76 -27.46 8.45
N GLN A 265 -12.74 -28.06 9.63
CA GLN A 265 -13.89 -28.55 10.39
C GLN A 265 -14.65 -29.67 9.70
N ASP A 266 -13.96 -30.54 8.96
CA ASP A 266 -14.55 -31.72 8.34
C ASP A 266 -14.75 -32.90 9.31
N GLY A 267 -14.15 -32.79 10.51
CA GLY A 267 -14.22 -33.76 11.60
C GLY A 267 -13.00 -34.67 11.69
N ARG A 268 -11.99 -34.50 10.83
CA ARG A 268 -10.68 -35.14 10.92
C ARG A 268 -9.64 -34.10 11.33
N GLY A 269 -8.79 -34.43 12.30
CA GLY A 269 -7.81 -33.47 12.79
C GLY A 269 -6.59 -33.32 11.89
N ASP A 270 -5.94 -32.16 11.95
CA ASP A 270 -4.74 -31.81 11.16
C ASP A 270 -3.56 -32.80 11.37
N ALA A 271 -3.57 -33.56 12.46
CA ALA A 271 -2.52 -34.55 12.73
C ALA A 271 -2.63 -35.79 11.83
N CYS A 272 -3.83 -36.08 11.35
CA CYS A 272 -4.14 -37.28 10.58
C CYS A 272 -4.92 -36.98 9.29
N ASP A 273 -5.21 -35.72 8.98
CA ASP A 273 -5.73 -35.29 7.69
C ASP A 273 -4.61 -35.26 6.62
N PRO A 274 -4.84 -35.79 5.41
CA PRO A 274 -3.92 -35.58 4.29
C PRO A 274 -4.04 -34.22 3.57
N ASP A 275 -5.04 -33.40 3.90
CA ASP A 275 -5.40 -32.12 3.26
C ASP A 275 -6.08 -31.21 4.32
N ASP A 276 -5.28 -30.66 5.24
CA ASP A 276 -5.73 -29.98 6.47
C ASP A 276 -6.74 -28.84 6.25
N ASP A 277 -6.71 -28.17 5.08
CA ASP A 277 -7.59 -27.05 4.75
C ASP A 277 -8.64 -27.35 3.65
N ASN A 278 -8.68 -28.61 3.19
CA ASN A 278 -9.59 -29.15 2.17
C ASN A 278 -9.66 -28.31 0.87
N ASP A 279 -8.56 -27.68 0.46
CA ASP A 279 -8.48 -26.89 -0.76
C ASP A 279 -8.33 -27.74 -2.04
N GLY A 280 -8.02 -29.04 -1.85
CA GLY A 280 -7.81 -30.03 -2.90
C GLY A 280 -6.34 -30.29 -3.24
N VAL A 281 -5.41 -29.68 -2.52
CA VAL A 281 -3.96 -29.88 -2.60
C VAL A 281 -3.50 -30.55 -1.32
N ALA A 282 -3.16 -31.83 -1.40
CA ALA A 282 -2.67 -32.56 -0.24
C ALA A 282 -1.42 -31.91 0.40
N ASP A 283 -1.40 -31.86 1.73
CA ASP A 283 -0.38 -31.26 2.61
C ASP A 283 1.07 -31.33 2.12
N ALA A 284 1.46 -32.49 1.61
CA ALA A 284 2.83 -32.74 1.18
C ALA A 284 3.25 -31.92 -0.06
N ASN A 285 2.30 -31.34 -0.79
CA ASN A 285 2.54 -30.49 -1.96
C ASN A 285 1.93 -29.09 -1.79
N ASP A 286 1.32 -28.81 -0.65
CA ASP A 286 0.66 -27.56 -0.37
C ASP A 286 1.66 -26.55 0.19
N ASN A 287 1.80 -25.41 -0.49
CA ASN A 287 2.64 -24.31 0.00
C ASN A 287 1.93 -23.46 1.09
N CYS A 288 0.65 -23.69 1.35
CA CYS A 288 -0.12 -23.08 2.43
C CYS A 288 -1.03 -24.08 3.14
N ARG A 289 -0.46 -25.19 3.64
CA ARG A 289 -1.14 -26.30 4.35
C ARG A 289 -2.39 -25.98 5.19
N LEU A 290 -2.47 -24.82 5.83
CA LEU A 290 -3.56 -24.46 6.75
C LEU A 290 -4.46 -23.33 6.22
N VAL A 291 -4.27 -22.89 4.98
CA VAL A 291 -4.93 -21.73 4.36
C VAL A 291 -5.24 -22.04 2.90
N ALA A 292 -6.51 -22.37 2.65
CA ALA A 292 -6.95 -22.83 1.34
C ALA A 292 -6.54 -21.90 0.20
N ASN A 293 -5.68 -22.40 -0.69
CA ASN A 293 -5.17 -21.73 -1.87
C ASN A 293 -5.02 -22.70 -3.06
N PRO A 294 -6.14 -23.14 -3.68
CA PRO A 294 -6.12 -24.20 -4.70
C PRO A 294 -5.29 -23.89 -5.95
N ASP A 295 -4.90 -22.63 -6.16
CA ASP A 295 -4.05 -22.18 -7.26
C ASP A 295 -2.54 -22.29 -6.97
N GLN A 296 -2.15 -22.46 -5.70
CA GLN A 296 -0.78 -22.63 -5.23
C GLN A 296 0.13 -21.49 -5.74
N ALA A 297 -0.40 -20.27 -5.72
CA ALA A 297 0.36 -19.07 -6.06
C ALA A 297 1.57 -18.93 -5.10
N ASN A 298 2.70 -18.50 -5.66
CA ASN A 298 3.99 -18.38 -4.97
C ASN A 298 4.88 -17.45 -5.81
N ASN A 299 4.72 -16.16 -5.61
CA ASN A 299 5.28 -15.11 -6.44
C ASN A 299 6.82 -15.05 -6.31
N ASP A 300 7.36 -15.18 -5.11
CA ASP A 300 8.80 -15.15 -4.82
C ASP A 300 9.49 -16.54 -4.83
N ARG A 301 8.70 -17.62 -4.80
CA ARG A 301 9.11 -19.04 -4.80
C ARG A 301 9.83 -19.48 -3.53
N ASP A 302 9.43 -18.95 -2.40
CA ASP A 302 9.90 -19.41 -1.10
C ASP A 302 9.15 -20.69 -0.65
N ILE A 303 9.17 -21.02 0.65
CA ILE A 303 8.50 -22.22 1.16
C ILE A 303 7.01 -22.04 1.44
N PHE A 304 6.55 -20.80 1.57
CA PHE A 304 5.17 -20.40 1.74
C PHE A 304 4.57 -20.00 0.38
N GLY A 305 3.24 -20.02 0.27
CA GLY A 305 2.53 -19.49 -0.88
C GLY A 305 1.89 -18.15 -0.56
N ASP A 306 1.45 -17.43 -1.59
CA ASP A 306 0.93 -16.06 -1.47
C ASP A 306 -0.26 -15.93 -0.47
N ALA A 307 -0.96 -17.03 -0.18
CA ALA A 307 -2.07 -17.02 0.77
C ALA A 307 -1.65 -17.03 2.24
N CYS A 308 -0.40 -17.44 2.53
CA CYS A 308 0.12 -17.66 3.88
C CYS A 308 1.55 -17.13 4.08
N ASP A 309 2.15 -16.55 3.05
CA ASP A 309 3.28 -15.67 3.17
C ASP A 309 2.81 -14.32 3.73
N ALA A 310 3.74 -13.56 4.30
CA ALA A 310 3.50 -12.22 4.82
C ALA A 310 4.27 -11.14 4.03
N ASP A 311 5.02 -11.55 3.00
CA ASP A 311 5.87 -10.74 2.13
C ASP A 311 6.01 -11.45 0.77
N ASP A 312 4.92 -11.44 -0.02
CA ASP A 312 4.71 -12.26 -1.22
C ASP A 312 5.76 -12.03 -2.33
N ASP A 313 6.46 -10.90 -2.32
CA ASP A 313 7.51 -10.57 -3.29
C ASP A 313 8.92 -10.49 -2.69
N ASN A 314 9.04 -10.69 -1.37
CA ASN A 314 10.28 -10.76 -0.62
C ASN A 314 11.12 -9.48 -0.73
N ASP A 315 10.46 -8.32 -0.75
CA ASP A 315 11.11 -7.03 -0.81
C ASP A 315 11.41 -6.42 0.59
N ASP A 316 11.12 -7.11 1.68
CA ASP A 316 11.24 -6.63 3.07
C ASP A 316 10.10 -5.66 3.50
N VAL A 317 9.05 -5.49 2.70
CA VAL A 317 7.81 -4.78 3.05
C VAL A 317 6.66 -5.78 3.15
N PRO A 318 6.15 -6.06 4.37
CA PRO A 318 5.05 -7.00 4.53
C PRO A 318 3.76 -6.56 3.81
N ASP A 319 3.01 -7.53 3.26
CA ASP A 319 1.84 -7.29 2.38
C ASP A 319 0.81 -6.32 2.98
N ASP A 320 0.66 -6.33 4.32
CA ASP A 320 -0.27 -5.47 5.04
C ASP A 320 0.07 -3.96 4.94
N ARG A 321 1.27 -3.65 4.45
CA ARG A 321 1.83 -2.31 4.28
C ARG A 321 2.48 -2.13 2.91
N ASP A 322 2.41 -3.12 2.04
CA ASP A 322 2.96 -3.07 0.70
C ASP A 322 1.90 -2.56 -0.29
N ASN A 323 2.20 -1.45 -0.97
CA ASN A 323 1.36 -0.92 -2.03
C ASN A 323 1.56 -1.64 -3.38
N CYS A 324 2.47 -2.60 -3.47
CA CYS A 324 2.70 -3.50 -4.59
C CYS A 324 3.02 -4.95 -4.17
N VAL A 325 2.15 -5.56 -3.36
CA VAL A 325 2.24 -6.93 -2.80
C VAL A 325 2.98 -8.00 -3.64
N PHE A 326 2.86 -7.97 -4.98
CA PHE A 326 3.47 -8.98 -5.86
C PHE A 326 4.67 -8.47 -6.67
N THR A 327 5.16 -7.24 -6.46
CA THR A 327 6.18 -6.58 -7.28
C THR A 327 7.11 -5.71 -6.45
N GLN A 328 8.34 -6.20 -6.29
CA GLN A 328 9.33 -5.61 -5.38
C GLN A 328 9.49 -4.09 -5.53
N ASN A 329 9.20 -3.36 -4.47
CA ASN A 329 9.25 -1.91 -4.43
C ASN A 329 9.50 -1.35 -3.01
N GLN A 330 10.63 -1.73 -2.40
CA GLN A 330 11.11 -1.26 -1.09
C GLN A 330 10.93 0.23 -0.75
N ASN A 331 10.90 1.10 -1.76
CA ASN A 331 10.74 2.54 -1.59
C ASN A 331 9.29 2.97 -1.34
N GLN A 332 8.32 2.12 -1.67
CA GLN A 332 6.87 2.32 -1.50
C GLN A 332 6.44 3.68 -2.07
N LEU A 333 6.99 4.04 -3.23
CA LEU A 333 6.58 5.24 -3.95
C LEU A 333 5.16 5.03 -4.48
N ASP A 334 4.41 6.12 -4.45
CA ASP A 334 2.99 6.22 -4.79
C ASP A 334 2.75 7.70 -5.13
N SER A 335 2.98 8.02 -6.39
CA SER A 335 3.08 9.39 -6.90
C SER A 335 1.71 10.08 -6.93
N ASP A 336 0.63 9.35 -7.23
CA ASP A 336 -0.74 9.86 -7.25
C ASP A 336 -1.53 9.67 -5.93
N ARG A 337 -1.06 8.78 -5.05
CA ARG A 337 -1.64 8.45 -3.73
C ARG A 337 -2.98 7.72 -3.80
N ASP A 338 -3.20 6.90 -4.81
CA ASP A 338 -4.38 6.05 -4.90
C ASP A 338 -4.29 4.77 -4.05
N GLY A 339 -3.07 4.45 -3.59
CA GLY A 339 -2.76 3.29 -2.76
C GLY A 339 -2.15 2.10 -3.51
N ARG A 340 -1.93 2.21 -4.81
CA ARG A 340 -1.11 1.33 -5.64
C ARG A 340 0.26 1.99 -5.82
N GLY A 341 1.34 1.24 -5.71
CA GLY A 341 2.68 1.82 -5.82
C GLY A 341 3.15 1.96 -7.26
N ASP A 342 4.05 2.91 -7.51
CA ASP A 342 4.61 3.21 -8.85
C ASP A 342 5.22 1.97 -9.55
N ALA A 343 5.63 0.95 -8.80
CA ALA A 343 6.21 -0.27 -9.39
C ALA A 343 5.17 -1.20 -10.04
N CYS A 344 3.91 -1.06 -9.64
CA CYS A 344 2.83 -1.93 -10.05
C CYS A 344 1.59 -1.16 -10.49
N ASP A 345 1.62 0.17 -10.51
CA ASP A 345 0.64 0.99 -11.20
C ASP A 345 0.92 1.04 -12.70
N ASP A 346 -0.10 1.37 -13.48
CA ASP A 346 -0.02 1.53 -14.93
C ASP A 346 -0.13 3.02 -15.35
N ASP A 347 -0.33 3.92 -14.38
CA ASP A 347 -0.56 5.37 -14.49
C ASP A 347 -0.12 6.01 -13.16
N ASP A 348 1.19 6.08 -12.93
CA ASP A 348 1.81 6.39 -11.63
C ASP A 348 1.39 7.76 -11.06
N ASP A 349 0.98 8.70 -11.91
CA ASP A 349 0.61 10.06 -11.51
C ASP A 349 -0.91 10.36 -11.59
N GLY A 350 -1.69 9.42 -12.14
CA GLY A 350 -3.15 9.44 -12.15
C GLY A 350 -3.75 10.53 -13.05
N ASP A 351 -3.01 10.98 -14.06
CA ASP A 351 -3.46 12.02 -14.99
C ASP A 351 -4.40 11.50 -16.10
N GLY A 352 -4.44 10.17 -16.26
CA GLY A 352 -5.25 9.44 -17.24
C GLY A 352 -4.51 8.99 -18.49
N VAL A 353 -3.19 9.17 -18.56
CA VAL A 353 -2.27 8.65 -19.57
C VAL A 353 -1.34 7.64 -18.92
N GLY A 354 -1.41 6.37 -19.32
CA GLY A 354 -0.57 5.35 -18.68
C GLY A 354 0.91 5.48 -19.03
N ASP A 355 1.81 5.10 -18.10
CA ASP A 355 3.25 5.38 -18.14
C ASP A 355 3.96 5.07 -19.47
N PRO A 356 3.63 3.98 -20.20
CA PRO A 356 4.31 3.69 -21.48
C PRO A 356 4.04 4.72 -22.58
N ASP A 357 2.92 5.46 -22.47
CA ASP A 357 2.48 6.48 -23.41
C ASP A 357 2.56 7.90 -22.82
N ASP A 358 3.03 8.03 -21.57
CA ASP A 358 3.16 9.29 -20.84
C ASP A 358 4.57 9.90 -20.97
N ASN A 359 4.65 11.16 -21.38
CA ASN A 359 5.91 11.91 -21.47
C ASN A 359 6.37 12.49 -20.13
N CYS A 360 5.55 12.43 -19.07
CA CYS A 360 5.91 12.73 -17.69
C CYS A 360 5.32 11.71 -16.69
N PRO A 361 5.76 10.44 -16.70
CA PRO A 361 5.12 9.35 -15.95
C PRO A 361 4.88 9.57 -14.45
N LEU A 362 5.55 10.54 -13.81
CA LEU A 362 5.45 10.79 -12.37
C LEU A 362 4.91 12.20 -12.06
N THR A 363 4.43 12.95 -13.04
CA THR A 363 4.05 14.37 -12.88
C THR A 363 2.86 14.73 -13.77
N PRO A 364 1.66 14.92 -13.18
CA PRO A 364 0.43 14.95 -13.97
C PRO A 364 0.40 16.03 -15.04
N ASN A 365 0.25 15.63 -16.30
CA ASN A 365 0.11 16.49 -17.46
C ASN A 365 -0.82 15.89 -18.53
N PRO A 366 -2.16 15.87 -18.29
CA PRO A 366 -3.11 15.18 -19.15
C PRO A 366 -3.16 15.66 -20.61
N ASP A 367 -2.58 16.83 -20.90
CA ASP A 367 -2.47 17.40 -22.24
C ASP A 367 -1.23 16.95 -23.01
N GLN A 368 -0.26 16.31 -22.34
CA GLN A 368 0.97 15.75 -22.90
C GLN A 368 1.75 16.79 -23.72
N GLY A 369 1.81 18.03 -23.20
CA GLY A 369 2.63 19.10 -23.75
C GLY A 369 4.10 18.67 -23.82
N ASP A 370 4.77 19.05 -24.90
CA ASP A 370 6.18 18.75 -25.24
C ASP A 370 6.60 19.81 -26.29
N LEU A 371 6.99 20.97 -25.80
CA LEU A 371 7.19 22.19 -26.58
C LEU A 371 8.35 22.05 -27.57
N ASP A 372 9.44 21.39 -27.18
CA ASP A 372 10.63 21.20 -28.00
C ASP A 372 10.64 19.88 -28.81
N GLY A 373 9.78 18.92 -28.45
CA GLY A 373 9.62 17.64 -29.11
C GLY A 373 10.73 16.63 -28.78
N ASP A 374 11.40 16.75 -27.62
CA ASP A 374 12.46 15.85 -27.20
C ASP A 374 11.95 14.53 -26.58
N GLY A 375 10.66 14.51 -26.22
CA GLY A 375 9.94 13.37 -25.64
C GLY A 375 9.83 13.39 -24.12
N ILE A 376 10.32 14.43 -23.44
CA ILE A 376 10.03 14.75 -22.04
C ILE A 376 8.92 15.80 -22.03
N GLY A 377 7.88 15.61 -21.23
CA GLY A 377 6.76 16.55 -21.23
C GLY A 377 7.07 17.86 -20.51
N ASP A 378 6.40 18.94 -20.90
CA ASP A 378 6.61 20.29 -20.37
C ASP A 378 6.52 20.36 -18.83
N ALA A 379 5.74 19.47 -18.21
CA ALA A 379 5.52 19.44 -16.77
C ALA A 379 6.70 18.88 -15.96
N CYS A 380 7.55 18.07 -16.59
CA CYS A 380 8.68 17.40 -15.96
C CYS A 380 10.02 17.67 -16.66
N ASP A 381 10.00 18.40 -17.78
CA ASP A 381 11.18 18.96 -18.40
C ASP A 381 11.74 20.11 -17.54
N GLY A 382 13.07 20.19 -17.49
CA GLY A 382 13.77 21.27 -16.82
C GLY A 382 14.27 22.37 -17.77
N ASP A 383 14.03 22.24 -19.08
CA ASP A 383 14.45 23.15 -20.16
C ASP A 383 13.45 23.04 -21.33
N GLN A 384 12.20 23.49 -21.11
CA GLN A 384 11.03 23.20 -21.98
C GLN A 384 11.20 23.62 -23.45
N ASP A 385 12.06 24.61 -23.75
CA ASP A 385 12.28 25.11 -25.11
C ASP A 385 13.64 24.71 -25.71
N SER A 386 14.42 23.91 -24.98
CA SER A 386 15.71 23.36 -25.39
C SER A 386 16.73 24.42 -25.84
N ASP A 387 16.66 25.62 -25.29
CA ASP A 387 17.57 26.72 -25.64
C ASP A 387 18.92 26.63 -24.89
N GLY A 388 18.99 25.78 -23.86
CA GLY A 388 20.15 25.51 -23.03
C GLY A 388 20.17 26.28 -21.71
N VAL A 389 19.13 27.04 -21.39
CA VAL A 389 18.90 27.72 -20.12
C VAL A 389 17.79 26.98 -19.36
N PRO A 390 18.08 26.37 -18.20
CA PRO A 390 17.04 25.68 -17.44
C PRO A 390 15.91 26.62 -17.00
N ASP A 391 14.66 26.14 -17.05
CA ASP A 391 13.43 26.86 -16.66
C ASP A 391 13.59 27.67 -15.37
N VAL A 392 14.28 27.09 -14.38
CA VAL A 392 14.65 27.76 -13.13
C VAL A 392 15.82 28.72 -13.39
N GLY A 393 15.53 29.83 -14.03
CA GLY A 393 16.51 30.86 -14.37
C GLY A 393 16.35 31.44 -15.78
N ASP A 394 15.48 30.84 -16.58
CA ASP A 394 15.10 31.33 -17.89
C ASP A 394 14.08 32.48 -17.78
N ASN A 395 14.36 33.63 -18.42
CA ASN A 395 13.44 34.75 -18.50
C ASN A 395 12.37 34.58 -19.60
N CYS A 396 12.47 33.54 -20.42
CA CYS A 396 11.46 33.04 -21.35
C CYS A 396 11.39 31.50 -21.41
N PRO A 397 10.92 30.82 -20.34
CA PRO A 397 10.92 29.33 -20.23
C PRO A 397 10.12 28.54 -21.28
N GLN A 398 9.53 29.20 -22.28
CA GLN A 398 8.73 28.58 -23.33
C GLN A 398 9.06 29.17 -24.71
N ALA A 399 10.15 29.92 -24.84
CA ALA A 399 10.51 30.60 -26.07
C ALA A 399 12.02 30.80 -26.16
N ALA A 400 12.67 29.90 -26.91
CA ALA A 400 14.11 29.82 -26.98
C ALA A 400 14.82 31.16 -27.19
N ASN A 401 15.58 31.59 -26.20
CA ASN A 401 16.39 32.79 -26.17
C ASN A 401 17.70 32.57 -25.38
N PRO A 402 18.67 31.80 -25.93
CA PRO A 402 19.86 31.38 -25.19
C PRO A 402 20.76 32.52 -24.68
N ASP A 403 20.56 33.73 -25.21
CA ASP A 403 21.27 34.94 -24.82
C ASP A 403 20.59 35.74 -23.70
N GLN A 404 19.35 35.38 -23.34
CA GLN A 404 18.60 35.90 -22.20
C GLN A 404 18.54 37.43 -22.21
N ILE A 405 18.35 38.01 -23.40
CA ILE A 405 18.20 39.46 -23.57
C ILE A 405 16.89 39.89 -22.91
N ASP A 406 16.97 40.98 -22.16
CA ASP A 406 15.91 41.63 -21.39
C ASP A 406 16.23 43.14 -21.42
N SER A 407 15.62 43.86 -22.35
CA SER A 407 15.99 45.23 -22.72
C SER A 407 15.55 46.26 -21.69
N ASP A 408 14.43 46.03 -20.99
CA ASP A 408 13.88 46.92 -19.97
C ASP A 408 14.18 46.49 -18.51
N LEU A 409 14.69 45.25 -18.33
CA LEU A 409 15.07 44.63 -17.06
C LEU A 409 13.89 44.35 -16.13
N ASP A 410 12.71 44.04 -16.66
CA ASP A 410 11.55 43.66 -15.86
C ASP A 410 11.58 42.19 -15.38
N GLY A 411 12.50 41.40 -15.95
CA GLY A 411 12.70 39.99 -15.66
C GLY A 411 12.03 39.03 -16.64
N ARG A 412 11.42 39.52 -17.71
CA ARG A 412 10.93 38.77 -18.86
C ARG A 412 11.84 39.06 -20.06
N GLY A 413 12.17 38.03 -20.84
CA GLY A 413 13.06 38.23 -21.99
C GLY A 413 12.35 38.80 -23.21
N ASP A 414 13.07 39.53 -24.05
CA ASP A 414 12.57 40.13 -25.30
C ASP A 414 11.94 39.12 -26.29
N ALA A 415 12.25 37.82 -26.12
CA ALA A 415 11.69 36.75 -26.95
C ALA A 415 10.24 36.41 -26.60
N CYS A 416 9.82 36.71 -25.37
CA CYS A 416 8.49 36.42 -24.86
C CYS A 416 7.81 37.64 -24.22
N ASP A 417 8.46 38.80 -24.19
CA ASP A 417 7.80 40.06 -23.91
C ASP A 417 6.95 40.54 -25.10
N ALA A 418 5.94 41.34 -24.80
CA ALA A 418 5.10 41.99 -25.78
C ALA A 418 5.39 43.50 -25.89
N ASP A 419 6.28 44.02 -25.05
CA ASP A 419 6.69 45.43 -24.94
C ASP A 419 8.13 45.47 -24.38
N ASP A 420 9.11 45.14 -25.24
CA ASP A 420 10.51 44.85 -24.87
C ASP A 420 11.23 46.01 -24.16
N ASP A 421 10.79 47.25 -24.34
CA ASP A 421 11.38 48.43 -23.69
C ASP A 421 10.51 49.08 -22.59
N ASP A 422 9.29 48.54 -22.39
CA ASP A 422 8.27 48.95 -21.42
C ASP A 422 7.97 50.46 -21.47
N ASP A 423 7.94 51.00 -22.68
CA ASP A 423 7.46 52.35 -22.93
C ASP A 423 5.92 52.42 -22.97
N GLY A 424 5.22 51.28 -23.09
CA GLY A 424 3.77 51.21 -23.13
C GLY A 424 3.17 51.17 -24.54
N VAL A 425 4.00 51.05 -25.58
CA VAL A 425 3.65 50.70 -26.94
C VAL A 425 4.05 49.23 -27.19
N PRO A 426 3.10 48.33 -27.46
CA PRO A 426 3.46 46.93 -27.72
C PRO A 426 4.36 46.79 -28.95
N ASP A 427 5.32 45.86 -28.92
CA ASP A 427 6.31 45.57 -29.97
C ASP A 427 5.77 45.58 -31.41
N VAL A 428 4.55 45.08 -31.58
CA VAL A 428 3.90 44.97 -32.89
C VAL A 428 3.52 46.32 -33.51
N ASP A 429 3.39 47.34 -32.67
CA ASP A 429 3.02 48.71 -33.00
C ASP A 429 4.17 49.70 -32.73
N ASP A 430 5.32 49.22 -32.24
CA ASP A 430 6.47 50.03 -31.83
C ASP A 430 7.53 50.15 -32.95
N ASN A 431 7.79 51.38 -33.41
CA ASN A 431 8.81 51.68 -34.40
C ASN A 431 10.24 51.80 -33.82
N CYS A 432 10.41 51.70 -32.50
CA CYS A 432 11.68 51.54 -31.81
C CYS A 432 11.65 50.50 -30.68
N ARG A 433 11.15 49.29 -30.97
CA ARG A 433 11.02 48.13 -30.05
C ARG A 433 11.94 48.01 -28.82
N LEU A 434 13.22 48.40 -28.91
CA LEU A 434 14.21 48.25 -27.83
C LEU A 434 14.62 49.59 -27.17
N VAL A 435 14.00 50.71 -27.55
CA VAL A 435 14.38 52.06 -27.15
C VAL A 435 13.14 52.93 -26.95
N ARG A 436 12.82 53.18 -25.66
CA ARG A 436 11.61 53.88 -25.26
C ARG A 436 11.34 55.14 -26.07
N ASN A 437 10.21 55.17 -26.77
CA ASN A 437 9.74 56.28 -27.60
C ASN A 437 8.20 56.31 -27.67
N ASN A 438 7.55 56.50 -26.52
CA ASN A 438 6.09 56.54 -26.37
C ASN A 438 5.30 57.38 -27.40
N ASP A 439 5.94 58.40 -28.00
CA ASP A 439 5.33 59.29 -28.97
C ASP A 439 5.37 58.75 -30.41
N GLN A 440 6.16 57.71 -30.66
CA GLN A 440 6.27 57.00 -31.93
C GLN A 440 6.55 57.97 -33.09
N GLY A 441 7.42 58.96 -32.81
CA GLY A 441 7.94 59.90 -33.80
C GLY A 441 8.63 59.14 -34.93
N ASP A 442 8.43 59.60 -36.15
CA ASP A 442 8.94 59.02 -37.40
C ASP A 442 8.84 60.12 -38.47
N ASN A 443 9.83 60.99 -38.46
CA ASN A 443 9.83 62.25 -39.20
C ASN A 443 9.88 62.02 -40.72
N ASP A 444 10.61 61.00 -41.18
CA ASP A 444 10.74 60.66 -42.60
C ASP A 444 9.82 59.52 -43.09
N ARG A 445 9.21 58.76 -42.17
CA ARG A 445 8.28 57.64 -42.43
C ARG A 445 8.90 56.42 -43.05
N ASP A 446 10.15 56.11 -42.71
CA ASP A 446 10.82 54.90 -43.17
C ASP A 446 10.45 53.64 -42.35
N GLY A 447 9.86 53.86 -41.17
CA GLY A 447 9.38 52.83 -40.25
C GLY A 447 10.30 52.56 -39.06
N PHE A 448 11.45 53.23 -38.95
CA PHE A 448 12.20 53.42 -37.71
C PHE A 448 11.72 54.70 -37.04
N GLY A 449 11.63 54.71 -35.71
CA GLY A 449 11.29 55.93 -34.99
C GLY A 449 12.51 56.82 -34.75
N ASP A 450 12.29 58.13 -34.62
CA ASP A 450 13.36 59.13 -34.43
C ASP A 450 14.28 58.82 -33.22
N ALA A 451 13.80 58.04 -32.24
CA ALA A 451 14.60 57.65 -31.07
C ALA A 451 15.67 56.58 -31.37
N CYS A 452 15.49 55.82 -32.45
CA CYS A 452 16.33 54.70 -32.85
C CYS A 452 16.78 54.77 -34.32
N ASP A 453 16.35 55.79 -35.05
CA ASP A 453 16.92 56.19 -36.32
C ASP A 453 18.25 56.93 -36.10
N LEU A 454 19.07 56.99 -37.15
CA LEU A 454 20.36 57.67 -37.16
C LEU A 454 20.38 58.89 -38.08
N ASP A 455 19.29 59.14 -38.81
CA ASP A 455 19.08 60.18 -39.84
C ASP A 455 17.58 60.47 -39.96
N ASP A 456 17.00 61.18 -38.98
CA ASP A 456 15.53 61.29 -38.79
C ASP A 456 14.80 61.98 -39.96
N ASP A 457 15.50 62.70 -40.82
CA ASP A 457 14.92 63.38 -41.99
C ASP A 457 15.34 62.79 -43.35
N ASN A 458 16.21 61.77 -43.30
CA ASN A 458 16.70 61.00 -44.43
C ASN A 458 17.34 61.85 -45.55
N ASP A 459 17.96 62.98 -45.21
CA ASP A 459 18.67 63.83 -46.18
C ASP A 459 20.08 63.30 -46.54
N GLY A 460 20.56 62.32 -45.75
CA GLY A 460 21.85 61.66 -45.87
C GLY A 460 22.94 62.19 -44.94
N VAL A 461 22.58 63.00 -43.94
CA VAL A 461 23.45 63.46 -42.85
C VAL A 461 22.89 62.95 -41.53
N ASN A 462 23.66 62.09 -40.84
CA ASN A 462 23.23 61.56 -39.55
C ASN A 462 23.02 62.66 -38.50
N ASP A 463 22.02 62.52 -37.62
CA ASP A 463 21.57 63.54 -36.65
C ASP A 463 22.70 64.12 -35.79
N GLY A 464 23.67 63.28 -35.40
CA GLY A 464 24.81 63.71 -34.60
C GLY A 464 25.78 64.66 -35.31
N ALA A 465 25.67 64.79 -36.63
CA ALA A 465 26.43 65.68 -37.49
C ALA A 465 25.55 66.67 -38.27
N ASP A 466 24.23 66.60 -38.10
CA ASP A 466 23.23 67.40 -38.78
C ASP A 466 22.90 68.67 -37.99
N ASN A 467 23.01 69.85 -38.61
CA ASN A 467 22.60 71.10 -38.00
C ASN A 467 21.09 71.39 -38.12
N CYS A 468 20.34 70.54 -38.83
CA CYS A 468 18.88 70.46 -38.83
C CYS A 468 18.36 69.01 -38.83
N PRO A 469 18.56 68.22 -37.75
CA PRO A 469 18.28 66.77 -37.72
C PRO A 469 16.87 66.30 -38.07
N GLN A 470 15.92 67.21 -38.25
CA GLN A 470 14.50 66.93 -38.46
C GLN A 470 13.98 67.65 -39.71
N THR A 471 14.84 68.32 -40.48
CA THR A 471 14.47 69.16 -41.62
C THR A 471 15.54 69.06 -42.70
N PRO A 472 15.24 68.39 -43.83
CA PRO A 472 16.26 68.02 -44.80
C PRO A 472 17.07 69.21 -45.32
N ASN A 473 18.37 69.23 -45.07
CA ASN A 473 19.30 70.29 -45.44
C ASN A 473 20.73 69.77 -45.68
N ARG A 474 20.85 68.82 -46.61
CA ARG A 474 22.12 68.16 -46.97
C ARG A 474 23.34 69.08 -47.21
N ASP A 475 23.13 70.35 -47.56
CA ASP A 475 24.20 71.33 -47.74
C ASP A 475 24.78 71.88 -46.44
N GLN A 476 24.05 71.75 -45.32
CA GLN A 476 24.47 72.09 -43.96
C GLN A 476 24.94 73.54 -43.87
N LEU A 477 24.24 74.44 -44.58
CA LEU A 477 24.48 75.88 -44.51
C LEU A 477 24.08 76.40 -43.12
N ASP A 478 24.85 77.36 -42.63
CA ASP A 478 24.78 77.97 -41.29
C ASP A 478 25.43 79.37 -41.46
N SER A 479 24.61 80.33 -41.86
CA SER A 479 25.03 81.65 -42.35
C SER A 479 25.60 82.53 -41.22
N ASP A 480 25.12 82.37 -40.00
CA ASP A 480 25.60 83.09 -38.82
C ASP A 480 26.61 82.30 -37.94
N GLY A 481 26.72 81.00 -38.15
CA GLY A 481 27.64 80.11 -37.45
C GLY A 481 27.20 79.72 -36.03
N ASP A 482 25.91 79.79 -35.70
CA ASP A 482 25.38 79.49 -34.37
C ASP A 482 25.21 77.98 -34.10
N GLY A 483 25.29 77.17 -35.16
CA GLY A 483 25.21 75.71 -35.14
C GLY A 483 23.82 75.15 -35.45
N ARG A 484 22.84 76.00 -35.76
CA ARG A 484 21.57 75.65 -36.38
C ARG A 484 21.65 75.97 -37.87
N GLY A 485 21.14 75.09 -38.72
CA GLY A 485 21.23 75.32 -40.16
C GLY A 485 20.16 76.28 -40.69
N ASP A 486 20.47 77.02 -41.75
CA ASP A 486 19.56 77.99 -42.40
C ASP A 486 18.17 77.38 -42.73
N ALA A 487 18.12 76.08 -43.03
CA ALA A 487 16.87 75.39 -43.36
C ALA A 487 15.90 75.27 -42.17
N CYS A 488 16.42 75.32 -40.95
CA CYS A 488 15.67 75.19 -39.73
C CYS A 488 15.89 76.35 -38.75
N ASP A 489 16.69 77.36 -39.10
CA ASP A 489 16.73 78.63 -38.40
C ASP A 489 15.62 79.58 -38.86
N ALA A 490 15.41 80.67 -38.14
CA ALA A 490 14.38 81.66 -38.43
C ALA A 490 14.92 83.09 -38.53
N ASP A 491 16.23 83.24 -38.37
CA ASP A 491 17.00 84.49 -38.34
C ASP A 491 18.44 84.13 -38.78
N ASP A 492 18.60 83.84 -40.08
CA ASP A 492 19.77 83.18 -40.68
C ASP A 492 21.07 84.00 -40.56
N ASP A 493 20.97 85.32 -40.31
CA ASP A 493 22.12 86.21 -40.13
C ASP A 493 22.26 86.77 -38.69
N ASN A 494 21.32 86.41 -37.81
CA ASN A 494 21.26 86.75 -36.40
C ASN A 494 21.32 88.27 -36.11
N ASP A 495 20.76 89.09 -37.01
CA ASP A 495 20.70 90.54 -36.86
C ASP A 495 19.53 91.02 -35.96
N GLY A 496 18.59 90.10 -35.67
CA GLY A 496 17.43 90.29 -34.82
C GLY A 496 16.12 90.53 -35.57
N ILE A 497 16.10 90.35 -36.90
CA ILE A 497 14.92 90.39 -37.75
C ILE A 497 14.71 88.99 -38.35
N GLU A 498 13.58 88.35 -38.05
CA GLU A 498 13.28 87.02 -38.62
C GLU A 498 13.26 87.07 -40.16
N ASP A 499 13.74 86.02 -40.85
CA ASP A 499 13.95 85.96 -42.32
C ASP A 499 12.71 86.41 -43.13
N ALA A 500 11.52 86.12 -42.60
CA ALA A 500 10.26 86.46 -43.24
C ALA A 500 9.99 87.98 -43.32
N ALA A 501 10.68 88.76 -42.49
CA ALA A 501 10.57 90.21 -42.39
C ALA A 501 11.89 90.93 -42.76
N ASP A 502 12.95 90.17 -43.03
CA ASP A 502 14.28 90.68 -43.34
C ASP A 502 14.46 90.91 -44.85
N ASN A 503 14.84 92.12 -45.24
CA ASN A 503 15.17 92.46 -46.62
C ASN A 503 16.62 92.11 -47.02
N CYS A 504 17.43 91.56 -46.10
CA CYS A 504 18.74 90.96 -46.35
C CYS A 504 18.98 89.70 -45.50
N VAL A 505 18.14 88.67 -45.64
CA VAL A 505 18.13 87.36 -44.91
C VAL A 505 19.49 86.73 -44.54
N PHE A 506 20.57 87.00 -45.28
CA PHE A 506 21.89 86.39 -45.05
C PHE A 506 23.00 87.41 -44.73
N GLU A 507 22.69 88.71 -44.61
CA GLU A 507 23.67 89.77 -44.36
C GLU A 507 23.13 90.82 -43.38
N PRO A 508 23.71 90.91 -42.15
CA PRO A 508 23.11 91.66 -41.05
C PRO A 508 22.83 93.13 -41.37
N ASN A 509 21.57 93.52 -41.34
CA ASN A 509 21.12 94.89 -41.54
C ASN A 509 19.93 95.28 -40.63
N PRO A 510 20.15 95.44 -39.30
CA PRO A 510 19.05 95.65 -38.35
C PRO A 510 18.22 96.93 -38.54
N ASP A 511 18.69 97.86 -39.39
CA ASP A 511 17.98 99.09 -39.73
C ASP A 511 17.04 98.95 -40.95
N GLN A 512 17.11 97.82 -41.67
CA GLN A 512 16.22 97.43 -42.76
C GLN A 512 16.03 98.56 -43.78
N ARG A 513 17.12 99.29 -44.07
CA ARG A 513 17.10 100.40 -45.01
C ARG A 513 16.96 99.86 -46.43
N ASP A 514 16.12 100.51 -47.20
CA ASP A 514 15.82 100.19 -48.60
C ASP A 514 15.55 101.54 -49.29
N THR A 515 16.58 102.06 -49.95
CA THR A 515 16.61 103.43 -50.45
C THR A 515 15.73 103.60 -51.70
N ASP A 516 15.66 102.62 -52.58
CA ASP A 516 14.84 102.65 -53.81
C ASP A 516 13.45 101.98 -53.67
N GLN A 517 13.21 101.25 -52.58
CA GLN A 517 12.00 100.52 -52.24
C GLN A 517 11.70 99.31 -53.14
N ASP A 518 12.72 98.64 -53.64
CA ASP A 518 12.55 97.44 -54.46
C ASP A 518 12.35 96.15 -53.63
N GLY A 519 12.60 96.22 -52.33
CA GLY A 519 12.45 95.12 -51.37
C GLY A 519 13.75 94.38 -51.04
N LEU A 520 14.88 94.78 -51.62
CA LEU A 520 16.22 94.40 -51.20
C LEU A 520 16.77 95.51 -50.30
N GLY A 521 17.43 95.14 -49.20
CA GLY A 521 18.01 96.16 -48.31
C GLY A 521 19.32 96.73 -48.84
N ASP A 522 19.64 97.98 -48.51
CA ASP A 522 20.89 98.65 -48.90
C ASP A 522 22.16 97.83 -48.58
N ALA A 523 22.10 96.94 -47.57
CA ALA A 523 23.24 96.11 -47.18
C ALA A 523 23.55 94.97 -48.17
N CYS A 524 22.53 94.54 -48.92
CA CYS A 524 22.60 93.45 -49.89
C CYS A 524 22.16 93.88 -51.30
N ASP A 525 21.91 95.17 -51.52
CA ASP A 525 21.70 95.79 -52.83
C ASP A 525 23.02 96.31 -53.41
N ASP A 526 23.16 96.23 -54.73
CA ASP A 526 24.33 96.68 -55.49
C ASP A 526 24.14 98.10 -56.08
N ASP A 527 22.91 98.65 -56.05
CA ASP A 527 22.49 99.93 -56.66
C ASP A 527 21.37 100.58 -55.81
N ASP A 528 21.75 101.15 -54.66
CA ASP A 528 20.89 101.65 -53.56
C ASP A 528 19.77 102.62 -54.03
N ASP A 529 20.00 103.42 -55.09
CA ASP A 529 19.03 104.41 -55.57
C ASP A 529 18.45 104.14 -56.96
N ASN A 530 18.89 103.05 -57.58
CA ASN A 530 18.41 102.53 -58.87
C ASN A 530 18.52 103.53 -60.03
N ASP A 531 19.52 104.40 -59.97
CA ASP A 531 19.84 105.34 -61.04
C ASP A 531 20.63 104.67 -62.19
N ARG A 532 21.05 103.40 -61.97
CA ARG A 532 21.82 102.49 -62.83
C ARG A 532 23.33 102.68 -62.74
N VAL A 533 23.81 103.33 -61.71
CA VAL A 533 25.22 103.42 -61.37
C VAL A 533 25.42 102.61 -60.08
N PRO A 534 26.08 101.43 -60.14
CA PRO A 534 26.29 100.62 -58.94
C PRO A 534 27.04 101.39 -57.87
N ASP A 535 26.69 101.23 -56.59
CA ASP A 535 27.19 102.04 -55.46
C ASP A 535 28.71 102.24 -55.44
N PRO A 536 29.57 101.25 -55.76
CA PRO A 536 31.02 101.47 -55.76
C PRO A 536 31.52 102.47 -56.82
N GLN A 537 30.67 102.83 -57.79
CA GLN A 537 30.93 103.71 -58.91
C GLN A 537 30.10 104.99 -58.88
N ASP A 538 29.19 105.11 -57.91
CA ASP A 538 28.27 106.24 -57.79
C ASP A 538 28.85 107.30 -56.84
N ASN A 539 28.92 108.56 -57.30
CA ASN A 539 29.31 109.69 -56.44
C ASN A 539 28.14 110.26 -55.61
N CYS A 540 26.91 109.77 -55.82
CA CYS A 540 25.77 109.95 -54.95
C CYS A 540 24.97 108.64 -54.77
N PRO A 541 25.52 107.59 -54.10
CA PRO A 541 24.91 106.24 -54.01
C PRO A 541 23.48 106.15 -53.46
N ARG A 542 22.87 107.27 -53.04
CA ARG A 542 21.53 107.32 -52.45
C ARG A 542 20.67 108.42 -53.01
N THR A 543 21.12 109.08 -54.06
CA THR A 543 20.45 110.23 -54.66
C THR A 543 20.62 110.17 -56.17
N PRO A 544 19.57 109.80 -56.92
CA PRO A 544 19.72 109.45 -58.32
C PRO A 544 20.38 110.55 -59.15
N ASN A 545 21.56 110.29 -59.67
CA ASN A 545 22.32 111.19 -60.52
C ASN A 545 23.03 110.43 -61.66
N PRO A 546 22.28 109.93 -62.66
CA PRO A 546 22.85 109.08 -63.71
C PRO A 546 23.93 109.74 -64.58
N ASP A 547 24.06 111.06 -64.51
CA ASP A 547 25.07 111.83 -65.23
C ASP A 547 26.38 112.02 -64.46
N GLN A 548 26.39 111.72 -63.16
CA GLN A 548 27.56 111.77 -62.27
C GLN A 548 28.29 113.11 -62.37
N ALA A 549 27.51 114.20 -62.50
CA ALA A 549 28.03 115.55 -62.53
C ALA A 549 28.77 115.86 -61.22
N ASN A 550 29.87 116.59 -61.34
CA ASN A 550 30.78 116.89 -60.24
C ASN A 550 31.69 118.06 -60.68
N ASN A 551 31.24 119.28 -60.40
CA ASN A 551 31.81 120.50 -60.93
C ASN A 551 33.13 120.88 -60.22
N ASP A 552 33.20 120.73 -58.90
CA ASP A 552 34.40 121.01 -58.10
C ASP A 552 35.39 119.81 -57.99
N ARG A 553 34.90 118.60 -58.29
CA ARG A 553 35.61 117.30 -58.26
C ARG A 553 35.94 116.79 -56.88
N ASP A 554 35.10 117.06 -55.90
CA ASP A 554 35.16 116.41 -54.60
C ASP A 554 34.54 114.97 -54.66
N PRO A 555 34.45 114.21 -53.55
CA PRO A 555 33.85 112.88 -53.57
C PRO A 555 32.32 112.84 -53.80
N ALA A 556 31.58 113.91 -53.51
CA ALA A 556 30.16 114.03 -53.81
C ALA A 556 29.95 114.43 -55.28
N GLY A 557 28.77 114.14 -55.82
CA GLY A 557 28.33 114.73 -57.10
C GLY A 557 27.44 115.93 -56.86
N ASP A 558 27.28 116.78 -57.88
CA ASP A 558 26.46 118.01 -57.82
C ASP A 558 25.02 117.74 -57.29
N ALA A 559 24.49 116.52 -57.46
CA ALA A 559 23.16 116.15 -56.98
C ALA A 559 23.07 115.96 -55.46
N CYS A 560 24.18 115.68 -54.79
CA CYS A 560 24.28 115.43 -53.36
C CYS A 560 25.36 116.27 -52.66
N ASP A 561 25.99 117.20 -53.39
CA ASP A 561 26.83 118.26 -52.87
C ASP A 561 25.96 119.50 -52.52
N ALA A 562 26.50 120.40 -51.71
CA ALA A 562 25.82 121.60 -51.23
C ALA A 562 26.55 122.91 -51.61
N ASP A 563 27.69 122.81 -52.31
CA ASP A 563 28.57 123.90 -52.73
C ASP A 563 29.32 123.47 -54.01
N ASP A 564 28.60 123.47 -55.13
CA ASP A 564 29.00 122.85 -56.40
C ASP A 564 30.26 123.47 -57.04
N ASP A 565 30.67 124.67 -56.65
CA ASP A 565 31.88 125.33 -57.17
C ASP A 565 32.99 125.59 -56.14
N ASP A 566 32.75 125.17 -54.89
CA ASP A 566 33.68 125.16 -53.76
C ASP A 566 34.24 126.57 -53.44
N ASP A 567 33.44 127.60 -53.72
CA ASP A 567 33.78 129.00 -53.44
C ASP A 567 33.44 129.44 -52.00
N ARG A 568 32.73 128.57 -51.27
CA ARG A 568 32.24 128.68 -49.88
C ARG A 568 30.92 129.45 -49.73
N VAL A 569 30.21 129.66 -50.81
CA VAL A 569 28.83 130.11 -50.83
C VAL A 569 27.98 128.91 -51.22
N PRO A 570 27.18 128.34 -50.30
CA PRO A 570 26.33 127.20 -50.63
C PRO A 570 25.39 127.53 -51.80
N ASP A 571 25.09 126.56 -52.67
CA ASP A 571 24.36 126.77 -53.93
C ASP A 571 23.04 127.53 -53.77
N VAL A 572 22.40 127.39 -52.61
CA VAL A 572 21.13 128.05 -52.28
C VAL A 572 21.26 129.57 -52.10
N ASP A 573 22.45 130.05 -51.77
CA ASP A 573 22.79 131.45 -51.51
C ASP A 573 23.75 132.02 -52.58
N ASP A 574 24.17 131.21 -53.56
CA ASP A 574 25.13 131.58 -54.61
C ASP A 574 24.44 132.07 -55.89
N ASN A 575 24.68 133.32 -56.27
CA ASN A 575 24.16 133.91 -57.51
C ASN A 575 24.95 133.49 -58.77
N CYS A 576 26.00 132.67 -58.64
CA CYS A 576 26.70 131.97 -59.70
C CYS A 576 27.10 130.50 -59.37
N VAL A 577 26.22 129.68 -58.79
CA VAL A 577 26.33 128.24 -58.37
C VAL A 577 27.45 127.34 -58.95
N PHE A 578 27.83 127.52 -60.22
CA PHE A 578 28.85 126.69 -60.88
C PHE A 578 30.14 127.46 -61.22
N THR A 579 30.29 128.70 -60.77
CA THR A 579 31.36 129.63 -61.15
C THR A 579 31.78 130.49 -59.96
N PRO A 580 32.97 130.22 -59.38
CA PRO A 580 33.37 130.82 -58.10
C PRO A 580 33.32 132.34 -58.10
N ASN A 581 32.45 132.91 -57.28
CA ASN A 581 32.29 134.34 -57.06
C ASN A 581 31.99 134.66 -55.57
N PRO A 582 32.97 134.48 -54.66
CA PRO A 582 32.72 134.59 -53.21
C PRO A 582 32.26 135.98 -52.72
N ASP A 583 32.38 137.01 -53.56
CA ASP A 583 31.95 138.38 -53.26
C ASP A 583 30.51 138.68 -53.66
N GLN A 584 29.88 137.81 -54.46
CA GLN A 584 28.46 137.84 -54.82
C GLN A 584 28.03 139.21 -55.33
N LEU A 585 28.91 139.89 -56.08
CA LEU A 585 28.62 141.18 -56.67
C LEU A 585 27.54 141.04 -57.75
N ASP A 586 26.61 141.97 -57.76
CA ASP A 586 25.43 142.02 -58.62
C ASP A 586 25.06 143.52 -58.74
N ALA A 587 25.61 144.17 -59.76
CA ALA A 587 25.58 145.62 -59.91
C ALA A 587 24.18 146.13 -60.31
N ASP A 588 23.42 145.40 -61.13
CA ASP A 588 22.05 145.74 -61.52
C ASP A 588 20.96 145.18 -60.58
N GLN A 589 21.33 144.25 -59.70
CA GLN A 589 20.50 143.58 -58.70
C GLN A 589 19.42 142.67 -59.30
N ASP A 590 19.70 142.00 -60.42
CA ASP A 590 18.75 141.06 -61.04
C ASP A 590 18.75 139.65 -60.43
N GLY A 591 19.73 139.36 -59.56
CA GLY A 591 19.90 138.08 -58.87
C GLY A 591 20.88 137.12 -59.55
N ARG A 592 21.57 137.55 -60.61
CA ARG A 592 22.71 136.87 -61.21
C ARG A 592 23.99 137.66 -60.93
N GLY A 593 25.06 136.98 -60.52
CA GLY A 593 26.29 137.69 -60.16
C GLY A 593 27.02 138.24 -61.38
N ASP A 594 27.71 139.37 -61.25
CA ASP A 594 28.49 140.07 -62.29
C ASP A 594 29.49 139.13 -63.03
N LEU A 595 29.94 138.06 -62.38
CA LEU A 595 30.89 137.09 -62.98
C LEU A 595 30.22 136.08 -63.91
N CYS A 596 28.93 135.84 -63.75
CA CYS A 596 28.14 134.96 -64.60
C CYS A 596 27.03 135.68 -65.35
N ASP A 597 26.84 136.99 -65.14
CA ASP A 597 26.03 137.87 -65.97
C ASP A 597 26.84 138.48 -67.14
N GLY A 598 26.15 139.05 -68.14
CA GLY A 598 26.78 139.58 -69.35
C GLY A 598 26.42 141.03 -69.71
N ASP A 599 25.71 141.73 -68.83
CA ASP A 599 25.30 143.13 -68.91
C ASP A 599 25.12 143.66 -67.47
N ASP A 600 26.23 143.88 -66.77
CA ASP A 600 26.29 143.99 -65.30
C ASP A 600 25.55 145.21 -64.74
N ASP A 601 25.30 146.26 -65.52
CA ASP A 601 24.52 147.43 -65.09
C ASP A 601 23.14 147.57 -65.76
N ASN A 602 22.86 146.68 -66.72
CA ASN A 602 21.60 146.53 -67.43
C ASN A 602 21.12 147.83 -68.08
N ASP A 603 22.07 148.66 -68.53
CA ASP A 603 21.79 149.86 -69.30
C ASP A 603 21.44 149.54 -70.78
N GLY A 604 21.68 148.28 -71.18
CA GLY A 604 21.40 147.69 -72.48
C GLY A 604 22.63 147.58 -73.39
N VAL A 605 23.82 147.84 -72.86
CA VAL A 605 25.11 147.65 -73.53
C VAL A 605 25.87 146.51 -72.84
N LEU A 606 26.01 145.37 -73.52
CA LEU A 606 26.76 144.22 -72.99
C LEU A 606 28.18 144.63 -72.54
N ASP A 607 28.64 144.06 -71.43
CA ASP A 607 29.90 144.38 -70.73
C ASP A 607 31.11 144.59 -71.65
N ASP A 608 31.28 143.72 -72.65
CA ASP A 608 32.42 143.75 -73.57
C ASP A 608 32.46 145.02 -74.46
N ALA A 609 31.35 145.74 -74.56
CA ALA A 609 31.16 146.94 -75.37
C ALA A 609 30.86 148.20 -74.55
N ASP A 610 30.73 148.07 -73.23
CA ASP A 610 30.38 149.15 -72.33
C ASP A 610 31.63 149.81 -71.72
N ASN A 611 31.77 151.12 -71.94
CA ASN A 611 32.86 151.90 -71.37
C ASN A 611 32.63 152.32 -69.90
N CYS A 612 31.48 151.97 -69.31
CA CYS A 612 31.19 152.06 -67.89
C CYS A 612 30.43 150.82 -67.35
N ARG A 613 30.94 149.61 -67.64
CA ARG A 613 30.37 148.27 -67.29
C ARG A 613 29.41 148.11 -66.08
N VAL A 614 29.63 148.84 -64.98
CA VAL A 614 28.84 148.70 -63.73
C VAL A 614 28.10 150.00 -63.35
N VAL A 615 28.05 150.98 -64.25
CA VAL A 615 27.47 152.32 -64.03
C VAL A 615 26.70 152.77 -65.28
N PRO A 616 25.36 152.78 -65.24
CA PRO A 616 24.55 152.95 -66.45
C PRO A 616 24.85 154.23 -67.22
N ASN A 617 25.30 154.07 -68.47
CA ASN A 617 25.55 155.15 -69.41
C ASN A 617 25.17 154.77 -70.86
N PRO A 618 23.88 154.67 -71.19
CA PRO A 618 23.43 154.10 -72.47
C PRO A 618 23.88 154.89 -73.72
N ASP A 619 24.35 156.13 -73.55
CA ASP A 619 24.85 156.97 -74.63
C ASP A 619 26.37 156.85 -74.88
N GLN A 620 27.09 156.16 -73.99
CA GLN A 620 28.51 155.81 -74.12
C GLN A 620 29.39 157.02 -74.43
N ALA A 621 29.03 158.18 -73.85
CA ALA A 621 29.80 159.40 -74.00
C ALA A 621 31.23 159.20 -73.48
N ASN A 622 32.22 159.68 -74.24
CA ASN A 622 33.63 159.62 -73.88
C ASN A 622 34.36 160.76 -74.59
N PHE A 623 34.69 161.80 -73.83
CA PHE A 623 35.15 163.07 -74.35
C PHE A 623 36.61 163.04 -74.77
N ASP A 624 37.50 162.57 -73.91
CA ASP A 624 38.93 162.46 -74.18
C ASP A 624 39.32 161.18 -74.97
N ARG A 625 38.38 160.23 -75.08
CA ARG A 625 38.44 158.96 -75.80
C ARG A 625 39.41 157.96 -75.22
N ASP A 626 39.55 157.95 -73.90
CA ASP A 626 40.24 156.87 -73.22
C ASP A 626 39.33 155.61 -73.10
N ALA A 627 39.60 154.70 -72.16
CA ALA A 627 38.82 153.47 -72.02
C ALA A 627 37.56 153.63 -71.13
N ILE A 628 37.44 154.73 -70.40
CA ILE A 628 36.42 154.98 -69.39
C ILE A 628 35.43 156.00 -69.97
N GLY A 629 34.13 155.74 -69.87
CA GLY A 629 33.12 156.68 -70.32
C GLY A 629 32.95 157.86 -69.35
N ASP A 630 32.48 159.00 -69.85
CA ASP A 630 32.27 160.24 -69.08
C ASP A 630 31.39 160.01 -67.82
N ALA A 631 30.54 158.98 -67.82
CA ALA A 631 29.67 158.68 -66.67
C ALA A 631 30.40 158.06 -65.48
N CYS A 632 31.54 157.43 -65.73
CA CYS A 632 32.36 156.76 -64.72
C CYS A 632 33.81 157.25 -64.71
N ASP A 633 34.14 158.26 -65.52
CA ASP A 633 35.37 159.05 -65.42
C ASP A 633 35.17 160.21 -64.42
N ALA A 634 36.26 160.64 -63.80
CA ALA A 634 36.28 161.74 -62.83
C ALA A 634 36.99 162.99 -63.35
N ASP A 635 37.64 162.91 -64.53
CA ASP A 635 38.36 164.00 -65.20
C ASP A 635 38.20 163.84 -66.74
N ASP A 636 37.00 164.15 -67.24
CA ASP A 636 36.54 163.89 -68.61
C ASP A 636 37.45 164.45 -69.72
N ASP A 637 38.26 165.50 -69.45
CA ASP A 637 39.21 166.06 -70.41
C ASP A 637 40.69 165.85 -70.08
N ASN A 638 40.95 165.15 -68.98
CA ASN A 638 42.24 164.61 -68.54
C ASN A 638 43.33 165.68 -68.38
N ASP A 639 42.94 166.89 -67.99
CA ASP A 639 43.87 167.99 -67.74
C ASP A 639 44.51 167.94 -66.33
N GLY A 640 44.05 167.00 -65.50
CA GLY A 640 44.52 166.76 -64.14
C GLY A 640 43.69 167.49 -63.08
N VAL A 641 42.55 168.08 -63.45
CA VAL A 641 41.58 168.70 -62.55
C VAL A 641 40.24 167.99 -62.70
N VAL A 642 39.87 167.24 -61.67
CA VAL A 642 38.57 166.54 -61.64
C VAL A 642 37.39 167.46 -61.97
N ASP A 643 36.42 166.94 -62.71
CA ASP A 643 35.37 167.73 -63.38
C ASP A 643 34.56 168.61 -62.43
N GLU A 644 34.35 168.16 -61.19
CA GLU A 644 33.64 168.91 -60.16
C GLU A 644 34.32 170.24 -59.78
N ASN A 645 35.62 170.36 -60.03
CA ASN A 645 36.44 171.52 -59.71
C ASN A 645 37.01 172.22 -60.96
N ASP A 646 36.85 171.65 -62.14
CA ASP A 646 37.23 172.29 -63.39
C ASP A 646 36.14 173.25 -63.89
N ASN A 647 36.58 174.43 -64.31
CA ASN A 647 35.71 175.48 -64.85
C ASN A 647 35.59 175.42 -66.39
N CYS A 648 36.30 174.51 -67.05
CA CYS A 648 36.15 174.20 -68.48
C CYS A 648 36.26 172.69 -68.80
N PRO A 649 35.47 171.78 -68.17
CA PRO A 649 35.69 170.32 -68.15
C PRO A 649 35.53 169.60 -69.51
N TYR A 650 35.34 170.35 -70.58
CA TYR A 650 35.17 169.84 -71.94
C TYR A 650 36.01 170.64 -72.95
N ARG A 651 37.23 171.08 -72.59
CA ARG A 651 38.14 171.81 -73.49
C ARG A 651 39.64 171.65 -73.18
N GLN A 652 40.34 170.94 -74.07
CA GLN A 652 41.81 170.93 -74.10
C GLN A 652 42.44 172.33 -74.36
N ASN A 653 43.30 172.81 -73.45
CA ASN A 653 44.27 173.88 -73.72
C ASN A 653 45.54 173.31 -74.41
N PRO A 654 46.27 174.09 -75.24
CA PRO A 654 47.57 173.69 -75.78
C PRO A 654 48.71 173.69 -74.75
#